data_AF-A0A5N6E7V4-F1
#
_entry.id   AF-A0A5N6E7V4-F1
#
_cell.length_a   1.000
_cell.length_b   1.000
_cell.length_c   1.000
_cell.angle_alpha   90.00
_cell.angle_beta   90.00
_cell.angle_gamma   90.00
#
_symmetry.space_group_name_H-M   'P 1'
#
loop_
_entity.id
_entity.type
_entity.pdbx_description
1 polymer ?
#
loop_
_entity_poly.entity_id
_entity_poly.type
_entity_poly.pdbx_seq_one_letter_code
_entity_poly.pdbx_strand_id
1 'polypeptide(L)'
;MRLRSYLYLWGLFAVSGILADDIDFSAAAQSISAALADPSFVPYTKPTQKISEFIALGDSYTAGTGCNGNYEILSNDAVRGKRAYPIQMERRDAVYNSILNDCIYRVWRPGDCQTTLDTLQRELDSGSFQDKAGGADPRESFQVDAMGPECNDYTWAPWPRLWGRPTLTQALREQLNDKVRQVNAAIKAAAEDLKRMGVIYVNGIQDAYNGHRYCEQGASEGQTEYSVWFWTAGSPINTASEGPGDPNNAASTDSVDLAQGLLDFIFPGQNKVIPTEQSASSTPPWEWDGAEKYPDLQSLLDGIRAAAGDADPLAAIPFNYMRSFHPKATAYAEHASALFAAIADNRGAVGTGGDEGQQVAIASYINPLGDPASWERLLTYDTKKVSVLVANVLNGPDYVVDDNWKSVINQVASQGKKILGYVRTGYLGVSQQQFTTRLGSHDLADWASQIEQDIDKWYELYDTSLGGIFFDEGWPECGPNNIYADLYAYINDYTKRKHPGAYTVLNPGSPIAQCFEDTMDTLLTFESSYETYTSSFVPNDWTPKDPRKIWHIIYKVPQDQIVNVATLASSRNAGLLEITDDDQPNPYDNLPNEAYMKAVIGAVSGGTPPISSPAKITNSYVAGLPSDVVISSSDYSSVTLTWSPVANALGYAVYKDSVQVLELPASLTRATIGMLDPGTSNIAFEVRAILSSGSGGSSRIIPASTKSLPENGTIANVGFTQNGDTVIYKADVLVPYAFVRLFIGIKQPDPGIGRGWPIQAPADVTGWAQHEIVNYLVEGNDFYSGLYKYTGAWYETTTANADWTWSSIGVASQSQNGYTYTWSVPLAGTDAVASEYVIQGQGYAPIKNVFMGTLRHYGTI
;
A
#
# COMPACT_ATOMS: atom_id res chain seq x y z
N MET A 1 52.72 38.20 -29.27
CA MET A 1 52.18 37.50 -28.09
C MET A 1 50.72 37.18 -28.40
N ARG A 2 50.36 35.87 -28.51
CA ARG A 2 49.01 35.21 -28.51
C ARG A 2 47.90 35.83 -29.41
N LEU A 3 47.36 35.26 -30.50
CA LEU A 3 46.96 33.91 -30.94
C LEU A 3 45.59 33.41 -30.38
N ARG A 4 44.61 33.31 -31.31
CA ARG A 4 43.37 32.48 -31.42
C ARG A 4 42.12 33.33 -31.73
N SER A 5 41.71 33.37 -33.02
CA SER A 5 40.60 32.56 -33.60
C SER A 5 39.25 33.06 -33.08
N TYR A 6 38.39 33.78 -33.83
CA TYR A 6 37.69 33.35 -35.04
C TYR A 6 37.36 34.55 -35.95
N LEU A 7 37.72 34.45 -37.22
CA LEU A 7 37.28 35.33 -38.31
C LEU A 7 35.92 34.86 -38.83
N TYR A 8 35.07 35.85 -39.03
CA TYR A 8 33.70 35.80 -39.51
C TYR A 8 33.52 35.50 -41.03
N LEU A 9 32.25 35.19 -41.40
CA LEU A 9 31.45 35.77 -42.50
C LEU A 9 31.37 35.10 -43.92
N TRP A 10 30.16 34.57 -44.26
CA TRP A 10 29.26 34.85 -45.43
C TRP A 10 29.30 34.08 -46.78
N GLY A 11 28.09 33.81 -47.33
CA GLY A 11 27.83 33.58 -48.78
C GLY A 11 26.49 32.90 -49.16
N LEU A 12 25.56 33.63 -49.79
CA LEU A 12 24.16 33.33 -50.20
C LEU A 12 23.92 32.17 -51.22
N PHE A 13 22.68 31.62 -51.24
CA PHE A 13 21.71 31.74 -52.37
C PHE A 13 20.25 31.58 -51.90
N ALA A 14 19.36 32.39 -52.49
CA ALA A 14 18.03 32.79 -52.03
C ALA A 14 16.85 31.89 -52.45
N VAL A 15 15.78 31.84 -51.64
CA VAL A 15 14.38 31.97 -52.09
C VAL A 15 13.57 32.71 -51.02
N SER A 16 12.82 33.69 -51.49
CA SER A 16 12.01 34.70 -50.80
C SER A 16 10.69 34.20 -50.22
N GLY A 17 10.35 34.70 -49.02
CA GLY A 17 8.97 35.00 -48.58
C GLY A 17 8.17 33.84 -47.98
N ILE A 18 7.89 33.93 -46.68
CA ILE A 18 6.57 33.77 -46.03
C ILE A 18 6.76 34.21 -44.56
N LEU A 19 5.90 35.12 -44.10
CA LEU A 19 5.83 35.61 -42.72
C LEU A 19 5.39 34.46 -41.80
N ALA A 20 6.00 34.33 -40.62
CA ALA A 20 5.48 33.45 -39.58
C ALA A 20 4.28 34.15 -38.95
N ASP A 21 3.08 33.64 -39.19
CA ASP A 21 1.86 34.08 -38.52
C ASP A 21 1.88 33.66 -37.03
N ASP A 22 1.30 34.50 -36.17
CA ASP A 22 1.16 34.28 -34.72
C ASP A 22 0.50 32.92 -34.42
N ILE A 23 1.05 32.18 -33.45
CA ILE A 23 0.61 30.82 -33.09
C ILE A 23 -0.73 30.88 -32.31
N ASP A 24 -1.78 30.21 -32.83
CA ASP A 24 -3.06 30.04 -32.15
C ASP A 24 -3.12 28.71 -31.37
N PHE A 25 -3.12 28.79 -30.03
CA PHE A 25 -3.21 27.65 -29.11
C PHE A 25 -4.66 27.26 -28.73
N SER A 26 -5.68 27.86 -29.37
CA SER A 26 -7.10 27.68 -29.06
C SER A 26 -7.57 26.22 -29.00
N ALA A 27 -7.08 25.38 -29.91
CA ALA A 27 -7.45 23.95 -29.98
C ALA A 27 -6.94 23.14 -28.77
N ALA A 28 -5.73 23.44 -28.29
CA ALA A 28 -5.17 22.81 -27.09
C ALA A 28 -5.97 23.22 -25.85
N ALA A 29 -6.33 24.50 -25.74
CA ALA A 29 -7.17 25.01 -24.66
C ALA A 29 -8.57 24.37 -24.67
N GLN A 30 -9.18 24.17 -25.84
CA GLN A 30 -10.51 23.53 -25.97
C GLN A 30 -10.49 22.04 -25.59
N SER A 31 -9.46 21.28 -25.98
CA SER A 31 -9.34 19.87 -25.59
C SER A 31 -9.12 19.72 -24.07
N ILE A 32 -8.29 20.59 -23.47
CA ILE A 32 -8.11 20.65 -22.02
C ILE A 32 -9.45 21.00 -21.34
N SER A 33 -10.18 21.99 -21.86
CA SER A 33 -11.48 22.40 -21.33
C SER A 33 -12.53 21.27 -21.39
N ALA A 34 -12.54 20.47 -22.45
CA ALA A 34 -13.43 19.32 -22.60
C ALA A 34 -13.13 18.21 -21.58
N ALA A 35 -11.85 17.94 -21.29
CA ALA A 35 -11.44 17.00 -20.25
C ALA A 35 -11.79 17.49 -18.84
N LEU A 36 -11.71 18.80 -18.59
CA LEU A 36 -12.08 19.43 -17.32
C LEU A 36 -13.61 19.55 -17.10
N ALA A 37 -14.40 19.48 -18.18
CA ALA A 37 -15.86 19.45 -18.14
C ALA A 37 -16.41 18.04 -17.88
N ASP A 38 -15.56 17.02 -17.86
CA ASP A 38 -15.93 15.65 -17.50
C ASP A 38 -16.46 15.62 -16.05
N PRO A 39 -17.65 15.05 -15.76
CA PRO A 39 -18.19 14.95 -14.41
C PRO A 39 -17.29 14.20 -13.41
N SER A 40 -16.33 13.40 -13.88
CA SER A 40 -15.32 12.72 -13.07
C SER A 40 -14.15 13.62 -12.65
N PHE A 41 -14.02 14.80 -13.25
CA PHE A 41 -13.01 15.80 -12.89
C PHE A 41 -13.41 16.53 -11.60
N VAL A 42 -12.61 16.38 -10.54
CA VAL A 42 -12.85 17.01 -9.23
C VAL A 42 -12.05 18.31 -9.14
N PRO A 43 -12.70 19.49 -9.07
CA PRO A 43 -12.01 20.77 -9.05
C PRO A 43 -11.15 20.96 -7.80
N TYR A 44 -10.04 21.67 -7.98
CA TYR A 44 -9.15 22.15 -6.92
C TYR A 44 -9.88 23.13 -5.98
N THR A 45 -10.02 22.76 -4.71
CA THR A 45 -10.32 23.71 -3.63
C THR A 45 -9.03 24.17 -2.98
N LYS A 46 -8.90 25.50 -2.81
CA LYS A 46 -7.73 26.18 -2.25
C LYS A 46 -7.23 25.47 -0.97
N PRO A 47 -5.99 24.93 -0.94
CA PRO A 47 -5.42 24.29 0.23
C PRO A 47 -5.26 25.29 1.37
N THR A 48 -5.44 24.80 2.60
CA THR A 48 -5.21 25.57 3.84
C THR A 48 -3.73 25.82 4.11
N GLN A 49 -2.84 25.01 3.53
CA GLN A 49 -1.42 25.33 3.40
C GLN A 49 -1.16 26.13 2.12
N LYS A 50 -0.39 27.21 2.26
CA LYS A 50 0.13 27.98 1.13
C LYS A 50 1.06 27.05 0.33
N ILE A 51 0.67 26.64 -0.89
CA ILE A 51 1.62 26.08 -1.85
C ILE A 51 2.67 27.18 -2.08
N SER A 52 3.87 27.00 -1.53
CA SER A 52 4.92 28.02 -1.57
C SER A 52 5.80 27.92 -2.81
N GLU A 53 5.82 26.77 -3.50
CA GLU A 53 6.71 26.52 -4.63
C GLU A 53 6.21 25.40 -5.55
N PHE A 54 6.29 25.61 -6.87
CA PHE A 54 6.31 24.57 -7.90
C PHE A 54 7.75 24.53 -8.43
N ILE A 55 8.45 23.38 -8.30
CA ILE A 55 9.89 23.31 -8.59
C ILE A 55 10.17 23.12 -10.09
N ALA A 56 9.31 22.39 -10.81
CA ALA A 56 9.33 22.27 -12.28
C ALA A 56 8.03 21.65 -12.80
N LEU A 57 7.65 21.97 -14.04
CA LEU A 57 6.64 21.25 -14.82
C LEU A 57 7.20 21.12 -16.23
N GLY A 58 7.52 19.91 -16.66
CA GLY A 58 8.12 19.67 -17.96
C GLY A 58 7.74 18.31 -18.54
N ASP A 59 7.46 18.30 -19.84
CA ASP A 59 7.64 17.12 -20.68
C ASP A 59 9.15 16.95 -20.96
N SER A 60 9.56 15.87 -21.63
CA SER A 60 10.98 15.68 -21.96
C SER A 60 11.56 16.72 -22.92
N TYR A 61 10.76 17.64 -23.44
CA TYR A 61 11.22 18.72 -24.31
C TYR A 61 11.38 20.03 -23.52
N THR A 62 10.71 20.14 -22.38
CA THR A 62 10.78 21.25 -21.41
C THR A 62 11.60 20.89 -20.16
N ALA A 63 12.04 19.63 -20.02
CA ALA A 63 12.93 19.20 -18.95
C ALA A 63 14.38 19.71 -19.11
N GLY A 64 14.76 20.21 -20.28
CA GLY A 64 16.03 20.90 -20.48
C GLY A 64 15.99 22.35 -19.99
N THR A 65 16.33 22.61 -18.72
CA THR A 65 17.19 23.75 -18.28
C THR A 65 17.35 23.84 -16.75
N GLY A 66 18.61 24.01 -16.29
CA GLY A 66 18.91 24.93 -15.19
C GLY A 66 20.11 24.69 -14.25
N CYS A 67 21.37 24.73 -14.72
CA CYS A 67 22.54 25.40 -14.09
C CYS A 67 23.91 24.77 -14.47
N ASN A 68 24.50 25.14 -15.61
CA ASN A 68 25.87 24.68 -15.97
C ASN A 68 27.02 25.60 -15.47
N GLY A 69 26.73 26.53 -14.56
CA GLY A 69 27.75 27.35 -13.88
C GLY A 69 28.52 28.34 -14.76
N ASN A 70 28.08 28.63 -15.99
CA ASN A 70 28.67 29.68 -16.82
C ASN A 70 27.72 30.88 -16.95
N TYR A 71 28.31 32.08 -16.94
CA TYR A 71 27.64 33.40 -16.99
C TYR A 71 26.53 33.51 -18.03
N GLU A 72 25.29 33.27 -17.62
CA GLU A 72 24.08 33.67 -18.35
C GLU A 72 23.65 35.05 -17.85
N ILE A 73 23.77 36.06 -18.72
CA ILE A 73 23.37 37.44 -18.42
C ILE A 73 21.91 37.60 -18.87
N LEU A 74 20.98 37.42 -17.95
CA LEU A 74 19.72 38.16 -17.89
C LEU A 74 19.82 39.03 -16.63
N SER A 75 19.56 40.33 -16.78
CA SER A 75 19.73 41.41 -15.79
C SER A 75 19.68 40.98 -14.31
N ASN A 76 20.87 40.89 -13.72
CA ASN A 76 21.29 40.86 -12.31
C ASN A 76 20.50 40.04 -11.27
N ASP A 77 21.30 39.17 -10.65
CA ASP A 77 21.13 38.39 -9.42
C ASP A 77 20.21 37.16 -9.49
N ALA A 78 20.74 36.14 -10.17
CA ALA A 78 20.44 34.74 -9.93
C ALA A 78 20.79 34.34 -8.49
N VAL A 79 19.79 33.99 -7.69
CA VAL A 79 19.94 33.28 -6.41
C VAL A 79 19.16 31.98 -6.49
N ARG A 80 19.79 30.87 -6.05
CA ARG A 80 19.26 29.50 -6.05
C ARG A 80 17.77 29.41 -5.64
N GLY A 81 17.00 28.68 -6.44
CA GLY A 81 15.75 28.01 -6.05
C GLY A 81 14.52 28.90 -5.83
N LYS A 82 14.02 29.62 -6.85
CA LYS A 82 12.71 30.31 -6.73
C LYS A 82 11.80 30.46 -7.96
N ARG A 83 12.14 30.04 -9.19
CA ARG A 83 11.23 30.25 -10.35
C ARG A 83 11.37 29.17 -11.43
N ALA A 84 10.27 28.49 -11.80
CA ALA A 84 10.18 27.53 -12.90
C ALA A 84 9.38 28.14 -14.09
N TYR A 85 9.90 28.02 -15.30
CA TYR A 85 9.24 28.39 -16.57
C TYR A 85 9.57 27.36 -17.67
N PRO A 86 8.69 27.13 -18.65
CA PRO A 86 9.05 26.38 -19.86
C PRO A 86 9.98 27.23 -20.74
N ILE A 87 11.24 26.80 -20.89
CA ILE A 87 12.21 27.48 -21.76
C ILE A 87 12.32 26.72 -23.08
N GLN A 88 12.27 27.46 -24.18
CA GLN A 88 12.46 26.96 -25.53
C GLN A 88 13.96 26.78 -25.83
N MET A 89 14.32 25.68 -26.50
CA MET A 89 15.69 25.24 -26.75
C MET A 89 16.65 26.37 -27.20
N GLU A 90 17.68 26.67 -26.40
CA GLU A 90 18.92 27.30 -26.90
C GLU A 90 20.16 26.38 -26.74
N ARG A 91 20.69 26.00 -27.90
CA ARG A 91 22.11 25.79 -28.28
C ARG A 91 23.01 24.79 -27.54
N ARG A 92 22.69 24.07 -26.46
CA ARG A 92 23.71 23.20 -25.79
C ARG A 92 23.33 21.81 -25.24
N ASP A 93 22.33 21.12 -25.77
CA ASP A 93 22.17 19.67 -25.50
C ASP A 93 23.04 18.82 -26.43
N ALA A 94 24.31 18.66 -26.08
CA ALA A 94 25.33 18.10 -26.97
C ALA A 94 25.11 16.62 -27.36
N VAL A 95 24.46 15.80 -26.52
CA VAL A 95 24.30 14.35 -26.82
C VAL A 95 23.04 14.07 -27.63
N TYR A 96 21.87 14.59 -27.24
CA TYR A 96 20.63 14.40 -28.01
C TYR A 96 20.68 15.07 -29.38
N ASN A 97 21.18 16.31 -29.47
CA ASN A 97 21.40 16.95 -30.78
C ASN A 97 22.39 16.18 -31.64
N SER A 98 23.39 15.52 -31.03
CA SER A 98 24.30 14.64 -31.77
C SER A 98 23.61 13.34 -32.19
N ILE A 99 22.74 12.74 -31.37
CA ILE A 99 21.95 11.56 -31.77
C ILE A 99 21.01 11.93 -32.93
N LEU A 100 20.27 13.04 -32.80
CA LEU A 100 19.39 13.54 -33.86
C LEU A 100 20.16 13.83 -35.15
N ASN A 101 21.33 14.48 -35.07
CA ASN A 101 22.13 14.78 -36.26
C ASN A 101 22.84 13.53 -36.82
N ASP A 102 23.41 12.68 -35.99
CA ASP A 102 24.24 11.56 -36.44
C ASP A 102 23.41 10.35 -36.89
N CYS A 103 22.25 10.12 -36.23
CA CYS A 103 21.37 8.99 -36.48
C CYS A 103 20.17 9.30 -37.38
N ILE A 104 19.58 10.51 -37.30
CA ILE A 104 18.26 10.78 -37.91
C ILE A 104 18.34 11.79 -39.07
N TYR A 105 18.72 13.03 -38.77
CA TYR A 105 18.61 14.15 -39.73
C TYR A 105 19.85 14.33 -40.60
N ARG A 106 21.06 13.99 -40.14
CA ARG A 106 22.32 14.12 -40.92
C ARG A 106 22.48 15.46 -41.64
N VAL A 107 22.12 16.55 -40.96
CA VAL A 107 22.01 17.90 -41.53
C VAL A 107 23.41 18.47 -41.78
N TRP A 108 24.33 18.41 -40.81
CA TRP A 108 25.63 19.05 -40.97
C TRP A 108 26.76 18.28 -40.30
N ARG A 109 27.73 17.81 -41.11
CA ARG A 109 28.89 17.00 -40.68
C ARG A 109 28.52 15.92 -39.65
N PRO A 110 27.57 15.03 -39.97
CA PRO A 110 27.14 14.01 -39.03
C PRO A 110 28.30 13.11 -38.65
N GLY A 111 28.39 12.81 -37.36
CA GLY A 111 29.23 11.76 -36.81
C GLY A 111 28.70 10.36 -37.15
N ASP A 112 29.28 9.39 -36.45
CA ASP A 112 28.85 8.00 -36.50
C ASP A 112 27.78 7.74 -35.43
N CYS A 113 26.60 7.30 -35.85
CA CYS A 113 25.46 7.09 -34.95
C CYS A 113 25.80 6.11 -33.82
N GLN A 114 26.47 4.98 -34.12
CA GLN A 114 26.79 3.98 -33.13
C GLN A 114 27.77 4.51 -32.07
N THR A 115 28.78 5.27 -32.50
CA THR A 115 29.74 5.94 -31.60
C THR A 115 29.03 6.90 -30.63
N THR A 116 28.01 7.61 -31.11
CA THR A 116 27.20 8.53 -30.28
C THR A 116 26.31 7.75 -29.30
N LEU A 117 25.67 6.66 -29.73
CA LEU A 117 24.88 5.77 -28.86
C LEU A 117 25.72 5.05 -27.80
N ASP A 118 26.93 4.62 -28.15
CA ASP A 118 27.87 3.97 -27.22
C ASP A 118 28.41 4.97 -26.19
N THR A 119 28.47 6.26 -26.56
CA THR A 119 28.83 7.33 -25.63
C THR A 119 27.71 7.54 -24.60
N LEU A 120 26.45 7.58 -25.03
CA LEU A 120 25.31 7.63 -24.12
C LEU A 120 25.26 6.40 -23.20
N GLN A 121 25.48 5.20 -23.72
CA GLN A 121 25.49 3.98 -22.90
C GLN A 121 26.56 4.04 -21.80
N ARG A 122 27.78 4.48 -22.13
CA ARG A 122 28.85 4.64 -21.13
C ARG A 122 28.50 5.67 -20.06
N GLU A 123 27.76 6.73 -20.38
CA GLU A 123 27.29 7.69 -19.39
C GLU A 123 26.23 7.08 -18.45
N LEU A 124 25.27 6.32 -18.99
CA LEU A 124 24.27 5.58 -18.21
C LEU A 124 24.90 4.53 -17.30
N ASP A 125 25.83 3.72 -17.82
CA ASP A 125 26.52 2.66 -17.08
C ASP A 125 27.41 3.21 -15.95
N SER A 126 27.92 4.44 -16.11
CA SER A 126 28.84 5.06 -15.15
C SER A 126 28.17 5.57 -13.87
N GLY A 127 26.83 5.58 -13.79
CA GLY A 127 26.08 6.21 -12.68
C GLY A 127 26.16 7.74 -12.65
N SER A 128 27.04 8.36 -13.45
CA SER A 128 27.17 9.83 -13.53
C SER A 128 25.90 10.53 -13.99
N PHE A 129 24.95 9.79 -14.57
CA PHE A 129 23.62 10.26 -14.91
C PHE A 129 22.75 10.49 -13.66
N GLN A 130 22.80 9.60 -12.66
CA GLN A 130 22.07 9.74 -11.38
C GLN A 130 22.63 10.89 -10.54
N ASP A 131 23.96 11.01 -10.46
CA ASP A 131 24.64 12.10 -9.73
C ASP A 131 24.36 13.51 -10.33
N LYS A 132 24.13 13.59 -11.64
CA LYS A 132 23.75 14.84 -12.33
C LYS A 132 22.25 15.14 -12.23
N ALA A 133 21.40 14.11 -12.16
CA ALA A 133 19.97 14.26 -11.92
C ALA A 133 19.64 14.74 -10.49
N GLY A 134 20.48 14.40 -9.50
CA GLY A 134 20.38 14.87 -8.10
C GLY A 134 20.84 16.33 -7.87
N GLY A 135 21.38 17.00 -8.89
CA GLY A 135 21.89 18.38 -8.80
C GLY A 135 21.65 19.16 -10.09
N ALA A 136 20.41 19.57 -10.34
CA ALA A 136 19.99 20.51 -11.39
C ALA A 136 20.88 20.56 -12.66
N ASP A 137 20.89 19.46 -13.42
CA ASP A 137 21.11 19.46 -14.87
C ASP A 137 20.60 18.13 -15.49
N PRO A 138 19.27 17.95 -15.70
CA PRO A 138 18.75 16.75 -16.35
C PRO A 138 18.85 16.84 -17.88
N ARG A 139 19.32 15.75 -18.49
CA ARG A 139 19.20 15.47 -19.93
C ARG A 139 18.21 14.31 -20.14
N GLU A 140 17.46 14.42 -21.23
CA GLU A 140 16.11 13.91 -21.45
C GLU A 140 16.04 12.48 -22.02
N SER A 141 14.82 11.90 -22.06
CA SER A 141 14.52 10.78 -22.96
C SER A 141 13.05 10.58 -23.36
N PHE A 142 12.79 10.40 -24.67
CA PHE A 142 11.53 9.92 -25.26
C PHE A 142 11.71 8.92 -26.41
N GLN A 143 10.80 7.93 -26.49
CA GLN A 143 10.89 6.70 -27.31
C GLN A 143 10.56 7.06 -28.76
N VAL A 144 11.44 6.65 -29.67
CA VAL A 144 11.36 6.88 -31.10
C VAL A 144 10.76 5.63 -31.76
N ASP A 145 9.46 5.68 -32.02
CA ASP A 145 8.75 4.98 -33.10
C ASP A 145 8.14 3.57 -32.83
N ALA A 146 7.21 3.17 -33.70
CA ALA A 146 6.63 1.82 -33.77
C ALA A 146 7.64 0.77 -34.29
N MET A 147 7.54 -0.47 -33.79
CA MET A 147 8.52 -1.55 -34.05
C MET A 147 8.24 -2.37 -35.32
N GLY A 148 7.28 -1.98 -36.16
CA GLY A 148 7.02 -2.66 -37.41
C GLY A 148 7.88 -2.17 -38.59
N PRO A 149 7.78 -2.80 -39.77
CA PRO A 149 8.59 -2.48 -40.95
C PRO A 149 8.12 -1.23 -41.73
N GLU A 150 7.01 -0.61 -41.33
CA GLU A 150 6.22 0.37 -42.11
C GLU A 150 7.04 1.57 -42.61
N CYS A 151 8.09 1.94 -41.89
CA CYS A 151 8.94 3.10 -42.18
C CYS A 151 10.38 2.75 -42.59
N ASN A 152 10.69 1.49 -42.90
CA ASN A 152 12.07 1.07 -43.19
C ASN A 152 12.73 1.81 -44.36
N ASP A 153 11.92 2.42 -45.23
CA ASP A 153 12.37 3.20 -46.39
C ASP A 153 12.28 4.72 -46.18
N TYR A 154 11.74 5.18 -45.06
CA TYR A 154 11.58 6.61 -44.77
C TYR A 154 12.91 7.24 -44.36
N THR A 155 13.12 8.49 -44.78
CA THR A 155 14.30 9.27 -44.39
C THR A 155 13.89 10.68 -44.00
N TRP A 156 14.44 11.20 -42.91
CA TRP A 156 14.29 12.60 -42.52
C TRP A 156 15.54 13.43 -42.80
N ALA A 157 16.49 12.88 -43.55
CA ALA A 157 17.67 13.63 -43.96
C ALA A 157 17.31 14.66 -45.04
N PRO A 158 17.50 15.97 -44.80
CA PRO A 158 17.13 17.00 -45.76
C PRO A 158 18.08 17.04 -46.96
N TRP A 159 19.31 16.52 -46.82
CA TRP A 159 20.35 16.53 -47.87
C TRP A 159 20.95 15.15 -48.15
N PRO A 160 20.15 14.18 -48.62
CA PRO A 160 20.58 12.79 -48.75
C PRO A 160 21.68 12.58 -49.80
N ARG A 161 21.82 13.52 -50.74
CA ARG A 161 22.88 13.51 -51.76
C ARG A 161 24.26 13.97 -51.26
N LEU A 162 24.33 14.69 -50.13
CA LEU A 162 25.57 15.23 -49.59
C LEU A 162 26.09 14.45 -48.38
N TRP A 163 25.20 13.94 -47.52
CA TRP A 163 25.56 13.33 -46.22
C TRP A 163 24.99 11.92 -46.00
N GLY A 164 24.43 11.32 -47.05
CA GLY A 164 23.81 9.99 -47.04
C GLY A 164 22.31 10.03 -46.74
N ARG A 165 21.60 8.95 -47.11
CA ARG A 165 20.15 8.78 -46.93
C ARG A 165 19.88 7.77 -45.81
N PRO A 166 20.08 8.13 -44.52
CA PRO A 166 19.80 7.23 -43.43
C PRO A 166 18.30 6.92 -43.46
N THR A 167 17.95 5.64 -43.54
CA THR A 167 16.56 5.26 -43.38
C THR A 167 16.28 4.95 -41.93
N LEU A 168 15.07 5.27 -41.48
CA LEU A 168 14.56 4.85 -40.19
C LEU A 168 14.32 3.34 -40.31
N THR A 169 15.34 2.51 -40.18
CA THR A 169 15.15 1.05 -40.16
C THR A 169 14.53 0.63 -38.84
N GLN A 170 13.80 -0.48 -38.83
CA GLN A 170 13.28 -1.08 -37.60
C GLN A 170 14.39 -1.20 -36.56
N ALA A 171 15.53 -1.80 -36.90
CA ALA A 171 16.67 -1.97 -36.00
C ALA A 171 17.17 -0.65 -35.38
N LEU A 172 17.24 0.44 -36.16
CA LEU A 172 17.61 1.76 -35.65
C LEU A 172 16.56 2.29 -34.66
N ARG A 173 15.26 2.12 -34.96
CA ARG A 173 14.17 2.46 -34.04
C ARG A 173 14.23 1.67 -32.74
N GLU A 174 14.49 0.36 -32.80
CA GLU A 174 14.62 -0.48 -31.59
C GLU A 174 15.76 0.04 -30.70
N GLN A 175 16.92 0.35 -31.31
CA GLN A 175 18.07 0.89 -30.58
C GLN A 175 17.77 2.24 -29.92
N LEU A 176 17.10 3.16 -30.63
CA LEU A 176 16.72 4.47 -30.08
C LEU A 176 15.69 4.31 -28.96
N ASN A 177 14.69 3.45 -29.14
CA ASN A 177 13.69 3.12 -28.13
C ASN A 177 14.29 2.52 -26.86
N ASP A 178 15.26 1.62 -27.02
CA ASP A 178 15.97 1.00 -25.90
C ASP A 178 16.74 2.03 -25.09
N LYS A 179 17.43 2.97 -25.74
CA LYS A 179 18.13 4.06 -25.05
C LYS A 179 17.17 4.90 -24.23
N VAL A 180 15.98 5.16 -24.75
CA VAL A 180 14.99 5.95 -24.04
C VAL A 180 14.51 5.23 -22.80
N ARG A 181 14.19 3.94 -22.91
CA ARG A 181 13.76 3.16 -21.74
C ARG A 181 14.81 3.21 -20.63
N GLN A 182 16.09 3.12 -20.99
CA GLN A 182 17.19 3.20 -20.04
C GLN A 182 17.31 4.57 -19.37
N VAL A 183 17.18 5.65 -20.14
CA VAL A 183 17.23 7.00 -19.57
C VAL A 183 15.99 7.30 -18.72
N ASN A 184 14.78 6.90 -19.14
CA ASN A 184 13.56 7.04 -18.34
C ASN A 184 13.64 6.23 -17.03
N ALA A 185 14.25 5.04 -17.07
CA ALA A 185 14.51 4.25 -15.87
C ALA A 185 15.50 4.97 -14.92
N ALA A 186 16.52 5.62 -15.47
CA ALA A 186 17.47 6.40 -14.67
C ALA A 186 16.84 7.66 -14.06
N ILE A 187 15.95 8.35 -14.80
CA ILE A 187 15.16 9.49 -14.29
C ILE A 187 14.21 9.04 -13.18
N LYS A 188 13.53 7.91 -13.37
CA LYS A 188 12.64 7.33 -12.36
C LYS A 188 13.39 7.00 -11.08
N ALA A 189 14.54 6.34 -11.18
CA ALA A 189 15.39 6.04 -10.02
C ALA A 189 15.84 7.31 -9.28
N ALA A 190 16.23 8.36 -10.01
CA ALA A 190 16.59 9.64 -9.41
C ALA A 190 15.40 10.34 -8.71
N ALA A 191 14.20 10.27 -9.31
CA ALA A 191 12.99 10.80 -8.70
C ALA A 191 12.57 10.00 -7.45
N GLU A 192 12.80 8.69 -7.42
CA GLU A 192 12.61 7.85 -6.24
C GLU A 192 13.54 8.26 -5.09
N ASP A 193 14.82 8.53 -5.37
CA ASP A 193 15.79 9.06 -4.40
C ASP A 193 15.41 10.45 -3.85
N LEU A 194 14.77 11.27 -4.70
CA LEU A 194 14.33 12.63 -4.36
C LEU A 194 12.88 12.70 -3.85
N LYS A 195 12.19 11.56 -3.69
CA LYS A 195 10.79 11.51 -3.25
C LYS A 195 10.57 12.23 -1.91
N ARG A 196 11.54 12.14 -1.00
CA ARG A 196 11.55 12.85 0.29
C ARG A 196 11.53 14.38 0.17
N MET A 197 11.90 14.91 -0.99
CA MET A 197 11.89 16.35 -1.32
C MET A 197 10.63 16.77 -2.09
N GLY A 198 9.64 15.88 -2.22
CA GLY A 198 8.39 16.15 -2.93
C GLY A 198 8.48 15.98 -4.45
N VAL A 199 9.53 15.32 -4.96
CA VAL A 199 9.66 14.98 -6.39
C VAL A 199 8.86 13.71 -6.67
N ILE A 200 7.97 13.76 -7.68
CA ILE A 200 7.09 12.64 -8.06
C ILE A 200 7.32 12.30 -9.52
N TYR A 201 7.66 11.04 -9.80
CA TYR A 201 7.70 10.53 -11.17
C TYR A 201 6.28 10.14 -11.64
N VAL A 202 5.83 10.71 -12.75
CA VAL A 202 4.51 10.43 -13.33
C VAL A 202 4.60 9.22 -14.26
N ASN A 203 3.98 8.11 -13.87
CA ASN A 203 3.90 6.88 -14.69
C ASN A 203 2.70 6.92 -15.65
N GLY A 204 2.66 5.99 -16.61
CA GLY A 204 1.50 5.74 -17.48
C GLY A 204 1.48 6.52 -18.80
N ILE A 205 2.18 7.66 -18.88
CA ILE A 205 2.27 8.46 -20.11
C ILE A 205 2.82 7.63 -21.28
N GLN A 206 3.84 6.81 -21.05
CA GLN A 206 4.50 6.01 -22.09
C GLN A 206 3.55 5.00 -22.77
N ASP A 207 2.59 4.44 -22.02
CA ASP A 207 1.64 3.46 -22.55
C ASP A 207 0.53 4.12 -23.36
N ALA A 208 0.17 5.37 -23.05
CA ALA A 208 -0.81 6.14 -23.80
C ALA A 208 -0.38 6.36 -25.26
N TYR A 209 0.93 6.37 -25.55
CA TYR A 209 1.45 6.47 -26.92
C TYR A 209 1.37 5.16 -27.72
N ASN A 210 0.94 4.03 -27.15
CA ASN A 210 0.78 2.78 -27.90
C ASN A 210 -0.33 2.91 -28.95
N GLY A 211 -0.02 2.66 -30.23
CA GLY A 211 -0.97 2.89 -31.32
C GLY A 211 -0.95 4.34 -31.84
N HIS A 212 -0.08 5.19 -31.28
CA HIS A 212 0.01 6.61 -31.59
C HIS A 212 1.42 7.12 -31.92
N ARG A 213 2.37 6.21 -32.13
CA ARG A 213 3.79 6.52 -32.38
C ARG A 213 4.03 7.01 -33.80
N TYR A 214 5.27 7.39 -34.08
CA TYR A 214 5.70 7.46 -35.47
C TYR A 214 5.63 6.06 -36.09
N CYS A 215 5.30 6.01 -37.38
CA CYS A 215 5.29 4.76 -38.15
C CYS A 215 4.23 3.75 -37.73
N GLU A 216 3.17 4.20 -37.07
CA GLU A 216 2.01 3.38 -36.79
C GLU A 216 1.38 2.84 -38.08
N GLN A 217 0.75 1.68 -37.97
CA GLN A 217 0.13 1.01 -39.12
C GLN A 217 -0.90 1.93 -39.79
N GLY A 218 -0.61 2.34 -41.03
CA GLY A 218 -1.48 3.26 -41.81
C GLY A 218 -1.01 4.72 -41.85
N ALA A 219 0.09 5.09 -41.19
CA ALA A 219 0.66 6.43 -41.25
C ALA A 219 1.36 6.72 -42.59
N SER A 220 1.12 7.90 -43.16
CA SER A 220 1.79 8.36 -44.38
C SER A 220 3.22 8.87 -44.10
N GLU A 221 4.00 9.15 -45.15
CA GLU A 221 5.36 9.72 -45.02
C GLU A 221 5.38 11.07 -44.27
N GLY A 222 4.30 11.85 -44.36
CA GLY A 222 4.12 13.11 -43.63
C GLY A 222 3.61 12.93 -42.19
N GLN A 223 3.11 11.74 -41.85
CA GLN A 223 2.55 11.35 -40.55
C GLN A 223 1.57 12.38 -39.97
N THR A 224 0.67 12.86 -40.83
CA THR A 224 -0.31 13.89 -40.48
C THR A 224 -1.57 13.32 -39.85
N GLU A 225 -1.73 12.00 -39.81
CA GLU A 225 -2.94 11.34 -39.34
C GLU A 225 -3.22 11.64 -37.85
N TYR A 226 -4.49 11.77 -37.49
CA TYR A 226 -4.93 11.94 -36.10
C TYR A 226 -4.43 10.82 -35.17
N SER A 227 -4.28 9.60 -35.71
CA SER A 227 -3.74 8.48 -34.96
C SER A 227 -2.27 8.67 -34.59
N VAL A 228 -1.49 9.47 -35.30
CA VAL A 228 -0.08 9.75 -34.94
C VAL A 228 -0.02 10.98 -34.06
N TRP A 229 0.52 10.84 -32.85
CA TRP A 229 0.56 11.88 -31.83
C TRP A 229 1.81 12.75 -31.85
N PHE A 230 2.64 12.63 -32.89
CA PHE A 230 3.84 13.45 -33.03
C PHE A 230 3.87 14.21 -34.35
N TRP A 231 4.54 15.35 -34.34
CA TRP A 231 4.83 16.12 -35.56
C TRP A 231 6.12 15.64 -36.23
N THR A 232 6.10 15.47 -37.56
CA THR A 232 7.32 15.17 -38.34
C THR A 232 7.89 16.39 -39.06
N ALA A 233 9.15 16.25 -39.46
CA ALA A 233 9.82 17.15 -40.40
C ALA A 233 9.19 17.14 -41.80
N GLY A 234 8.37 16.14 -42.13
CA GLY A 234 7.65 16.05 -43.40
C GLY A 234 6.25 16.66 -43.39
N SER A 235 5.73 17.07 -42.22
CA SER A 235 4.34 17.51 -42.09
C SER A 235 4.08 18.86 -42.78
N PRO A 236 3.17 18.93 -43.76
CA PRO A 236 2.83 20.16 -44.49
C PRO A 236 1.89 21.11 -43.73
N ILE A 237 1.36 20.70 -42.57
CA ILE A 237 0.32 21.42 -41.83
C ILE A 237 0.96 22.46 -40.94
N ASN A 238 0.80 23.77 -41.13
CA ASN A 238 1.40 24.81 -40.28
C ASN A 238 0.45 25.37 -39.20
N THR A 239 -0.65 24.68 -38.91
CA THR A 239 -1.66 25.06 -37.90
C THR A 239 -1.65 24.14 -36.68
N ALA A 240 -2.31 24.52 -35.59
CA ALA A 240 -2.50 23.69 -34.40
C ALA A 240 -3.48 22.50 -34.57
N SER A 241 -4.07 22.31 -35.76
CA SER A 241 -4.95 21.17 -36.08
C SER A 241 -4.24 19.82 -35.91
N GLU A 242 -4.93 18.79 -35.40
CA GLU A 242 -4.36 17.44 -35.19
C GLU A 242 -4.09 16.67 -36.51
N GLY A 243 -4.56 17.23 -37.64
CA GLY A 243 -4.44 16.70 -38.98
C GLY A 243 -5.72 16.04 -39.52
N PRO A 244 -5.68 15.38 -40.70
CA PRO A 244 -6.87 14.84 -41.34
C PRO A 244 -7.58 13.80 -40.45
N GLY A 245 -8.88 14.01 -40.21
CA GLY A 245 -9.71 13.12 -39.39
C GLY A 245 -9.95 13.58 -37.94
N ASP A 246 -9.39 14.73 -37.55
CA ASP A 246 -9.67 15.37 -36.25
C ASP A 246 -11.17 15.70 -36.07
N PRO A 247 -11.87 15.11 -35.09
CA PRO A 247 -13.28 15.41 -34.83
C PRO A 247 -13.51 16.83 -34.31
N ASN A 248 -12.45 17.53 -33.86
CA ASN A 248 -12.55 18.81 -33.15
C ASN A 248 -11.95 20.02 -33.90
N ASN A 249 -11.53 19.94 -35.17
CA ASN A 249 -11.24 21.19 -35.90
C ASN A 249 -11.38 21.14 -37.43
N ALA A 250 -12.48 21.69 -37.92
CA ALA A 250 -12.47 22.39 -39.20
C ALA A 250 -11.83 23.76 -38.94
N ALA A 251 -10.58 23.95 -39.39
CA ALA A 251 -9.78 25.17 -39.32
C ALA A 251 -10.61 26.46 -39.14
N SER A 252 -10.85 26.85 -37.88
CA SER A 252 -11.45 28.14 -37.54
C SER A 252 -10.33 29.19 -37.51
N THR A 253 -10.45 30.22 -38.35
CA THR A 253 -9.49 31.32 -38.51
C THR A 253 -9.70 32.46 -37.51
N ASP A 254 -10.53 32.27 -36.49
CA ASP A 254 -10.90 33.34 -35.56
C ASP A 254 -9.95 33.38 -34.36
N SER A 255 -9.19 34.47 -34.24
CA SER A 255 -8.24 34.69 -33.14
C SER A 255 -8.95 34.65 -31.79
N VAL A 256 -8.56 33.72 -30.92
CA VAL A 256 -9.12 33.58 -29.58
C VAL A 256 -8.33 34.47 -28.60
N ASP A 257 -9.03 35.17 -27.70
CA ASP A 257 -8.41 35.94 -26.62
C ASP A 257 -7.85 35.00 -25.55
N LEU A 258 -6.55 34.70 -25.67
CA LEU A 258 -5.81 33.80 -24.79
C LEU A 258 -5.86 34.22 -23.31
N ALA A 259 -5.98 35.51 -23.03
CA ALA A 259 -6.02 36.00 -21.65
C ALA A 259 -7.38 35.71 -21.00
N GLN A 260 -8.47 35.70 -21.78
CA GLN A 260 -9.80 35.37 -21.27
C GLN A 260 -9.90 33.85 -21.03
N GLY A 261 -9.32 33.04 -21.93
CA GLY A 261 -9.20 31.59 -21.74
C GLY A 261 -8.40 31.21 -20.49
N LEU A 262 -7.33 31.95 -20.17
CA LEU A 262 -6.55 31.75 -18.95
C LEU A 262 -7.33 32.16 -17.68
N LEU A 263 -8.14 33.23 -17.73
CA LEU A 263 -8.98 33.66 -16.61
C LEU A 263 -10.10 32.66 -16.31
N ASP A 264 -10.74 32.13 -17.35
CA ASP A 264 -11.79 31.13 -17.22
C ASP A 264 -11.24 29.78 -16.72
N PHE A 265 -9.98 29.47 -17.06
CA PHE A 265 -9.21 28.34 -16.51
C PHE A 265 -8.88 28.50 -15.01
N ILE A 266 -8.44 29.69 -14.58
CA ILE A 266 -8.08 29.94 -13.17
C ILE A 266 -9.33 30.11 -12.28
N PHE A 267 -10.42 30.66 -12.81
CA PHE A 267 -11.64 30.98 -12.05
C PHE A 267 -12.92 30.43 -12.70
N PRO A 268 -13.06 29.09 -12.83
CA PRO A 268 -14.19 28.49 -13.51
C PRO A 268 -15.52 28.81 -12.80
N GLY A 269 -16.53 29.21 -13.58
CA GLY A 269 -17.88 29.53 -13.09
C GLY A 269 -18.00 30.87 -12.35
N GLN A 270 -16.94 31.69 -12.30
CA GLN A 270 -16.95 32.97 -11.59
C GLN A 270 -17.18 34.19 -12.49
N ASN A 271 -17.44 33.99 -13.79
CA ASN A 271 -17.72 35.03 -14.80
C ASN A 271 -16.76 36.24 -14.72
N LYS A 272 -15.45 35.96 -14.67
CA LYS A 272 -14.42 36.99 -14.66
C LYS A 272 -14.14 37.44 -16.09
N VAL A 273 -14.17 38.75 -16.34
CA VAL A 273 -13.93 39.34 -17.67
C VAL A 273 -12.67 40.20 -17.63
N ILE A 274 -11.88 40.19 -18.70
CA ILE A 274 -10.76 41.13 -18.85
C ILE A 274 -11.31 42.56 -18.85
N PRO A 275 -10.83 43.46 -17.99
CA PRO A 275 -11.25 44.86 -18.03
C PRO A 275 -10.82 45.51 -19.35
N THR A 276 -11.77 45.88 -20.19
CA THR A 276 -11.55 46.46 -21.52
C THR A 276 -11.20 47.95 -21.50
N GLU A 277 -11.08 48.59 -20.34
CA GLU A 277 -10.76 50.01 -20.25
C GLU A 277 -9.39 50.27 -19.61
N GLN A 278 -8.51 50.90 -20.40
CA GLN A 278 -7.36 51.66 -19.95
C GLN A 278 -7.80 52.72 -18.94
N SER A 279 -7.87 52.38 -17.66
CA SER A 279 -7.80 53.37 -16.60
C SER A 279 -6.95 52.87 -15.46
N ALA A 280 -5.90 53.64 -15.19
CA ALA A 280 -4.86 53.41 -14.22
C ALA A 280 -5.37 53.15 -12.79
N SER A 281 -4.51 52.49 -11.99
CA SER A 281 -4.44 52.54 -10.51
C SER A 281 -5.22 51.53 -9.65
N SER A 282 -5.23 50.24 -10.01
CA SER A 282 -5.42 49.21 -8.98
C SER A 282 -4.29 48.18 -9.00
N THR A 283 -3.50 48.21 -7.94
CA THR A 283 -2.48 47.22 -7.57
C THR A 283 -3.00 45.79 -7.80
N PRO A 284 -2.21 44.87 -8.38
CA PRO A 284 -2.67 43.50 -8.59
C PRO A 284 -2.95 42.77 -7.26
N PRO A 285 -3.85 41.77 -7.23
CA PRO A 285 -4.24 41.04 -6.01
C PRO A 285 -3.17 40.03 -5.50
N TRP A 286 -1.94 40.06 -6.01
CA TRP A 286 -0.87 39.11 -5.67
C TRP A 286 0.31 39.80 -4.96
N GLU A 287 0.66 39.30 -3.77
CA GLU A 287 1.82 39.76 -3.00
C GLU A 287 2.85 38.62 -2.86
N TRP A 288 4.02 38.79 -3.48
CA TRP A 288 5.21 37.96 -3.34
C TRP A 288 6.49 38.77 -3.59
N ASP A 289 7.62 38.41 -2.98
CA ASP A 289 8.91 39.12 -3.14
C ASP A 289 9.39 39.07 -4.60
N GLY A 290 9.46 40.23 -5.27
CA GLY A 290 9.79 40.36 -6.68
C GLY A 290 8.64 40.82 -7.57
N ALA A 291 7.41 40.90 -7.03
CA ALA A 291 6.22 41.38 -7.74
C ALA A 291 6.32 42.87 -8.13
N GLU A 292 7.12 43.66 -7.42
CA GLU A 292 7.38 45.07 -7.70
C GLU A 292 8.03 45.33 -9.07
N LYS A 293 8.64 44.29 -9.68
CA LYS A 293 9.24 44.36 -11.02
C LYS A 293 8.21 44.30 -12.15
N TYR A 294 6.97 43.89 -11.85
CA TYR A 294 5.88 43.73 -12.83
C TYR A 294 4.61 44.40 -12.27
N PRO A 295 4.60 45.75 -12.24
CA PRO A 295 3.56 46.52 -11.56
C PRO A 295 2.17 46.37 -12.17
N ASP A 296 2.08 45.87 -13.41
CA ASP A 296 0.85 45.54 -14.11
C ASP A 296 1.01 44.29 -14.99
N LEU A 297 -0.14 43.76 -15.46
CA LEU A 297 -0.20 42.57 -16.31
C LEU A 297 0.54 42.75 -17.64
N GLN A 298 0.55 43.97 -18.18
CA GLN A 298 1.24 44.27 -19.44
C GLN A 298 2.76 44.18 -19.27
N SER A 299 3.29 44.66 -18.16
CA SER A 299 4.71 44.58 -17.79
C SER A 299 5.18 43.13 -17.63
N LEU A 300 4.31 42.25 -17.12
CA LEU A 300 4.57 40.82 -17.02
C LEU A 300 4.59 40.16 -18.41
N LEU A 301 3.60 40.45 -19.25
CA LEU A 301 3.51 39.93 -20.61
C LEU A 301 4.68 40.42 -21.49
N ASP A 302 5.11 41.66 -21.32
CA ASP A 302 6.26 42.22 -22.04
C ASP A 302 7.59 41.64 -21.51
N GLY A 303 7.68 41.32 -20.21
CA GLY A 303 8.78 40.54 -19.65
C GLY A 303 8.87 39.12 -20.23
N ILE A 304 7.71 38.47 -20.47
CA ILE A 304 7.62 37.15 -21.11
C ILE A 304 7.99 37.24 -22.61
N ARG A 305 7.52 38.27 -23.33
CA ARG A 305 7.87 38.50 -24.74
C ARG A 305 9.35 38.82 -24.91
N ALA A 306 9.93 39.63 -24.03
CA ALA A 306 11.36 39.93 -24.04
C ALA A 306 12.23 38.69 -23.72
N ALA A 307 11.72 37.77 -22.90
CA ALA A 307 12.36 36.47 -22.64
C ALA A 307 12.24 35.49 -23.82
N ALA A 308 11.26 35.66 -24.71
CA ALA A 308 11.07 34.86 -25.91
C ALA A 308 12.01 35.24 -27.09
N GLY A 309 12.79 36.32 -26.94
CA GLY A 309 13.82 36.75 -27.90
C GLY A 309 13.25 37.46 -29.13
N ASP A 310 13.74 38.67 -29.39
CA ASP A 310 13.53 39.38 -30.66
C ASP A 310 13.93 38.49 -31.85
N ALA A 311 12.99 38.22 -32.76
CA ALA A 311 13.30 37.87 -34.15
C ALA A 311 14.12 39.03 -34.78
N ASP A 312 15.21 38.90 -35.53
CA ASP A 312 15.58 37.96 -36.61
C ASP A 312 17.06 38.26 -37.02
N PRO A 313 17.94 37.28 -37.32
CA PRO A 313 18.27 36.91 -38.71
C PRO A 313 18.62 35.40 -38.89
N LEU A 314 17.97 34.51 -38.15
CA LEU A 314 18.20 33.05 -38.19
C LEU A 314 16.97 32.24 -38.64
N ALA A 315 16.03 32.88 -39.33
CA ALA A 315 14.91 32.26 -40.03
C ALA A 315 15.36 31.34 -41.20
N ALA A 316 16.00 30.20 -40.89
CA ALA A 316 16.43 29.22 -41.87
C ALA A 316 16.17 27.75 -41.49
N ILE A 317 15.42 27.47 -40.41
CA ILE A 317 14.90 26.12 -40.12
C ILE A 317 13.39 26.14 -40.41
N PRO A 318 12.90 25.40 -41.42
CA PRO A 318 11.47 25.30 -41.69
C PRO A 318 10.71 24.82 -40.44
N PHE A 319 9.56 25.44 -40.14
CA PHE A 319 8.79 25.24 -38.90
C PHE A 319 8.53 23.77 -38.56
N ASN A 320 8.26 22.95 -39.57
CA ASN A 320 8.11 21.51 -39.49
C ASN A 320 9.30 20.78 -38.82
N TYR A 321 10.53 21.26 -39.00
CA TYR A 321 11.71 20.71 -38.34
C TYR A 321 11.85 21.17 -36.88
N MET A 322 11.37 22.37 -36.54
CA MET A 322 11.40 22.91 -35.17
C MET A 322 10.43 22.17 -34.23
N ARG A 323 9.29 21.75 -34.77
CA ARG A 323 8.28 20.97 -34.03
C ARG A 323 8.45 19.46 -34.15
N SER A 324 9.45 18.98 -34.91
CA SER A 324 9.62 17.55 -35.06
C SER A 324 9.85 16.91 -33.69
N PHE A 325 9.16 15.81 -33.38
CA PHE A 325 9.11 15.17 -32.04
C PHE A 325 8.25 15.86 -30.99
N HIS A 326 7.52 16.93 -31.34
CA HIS A 326 6.51 17.49 -30.43
C HIS A 326 5.23 16.65 -30.43
N PRO A 327 4.67 16.37 -29.25
CA PRO A 327 3.32 15.84 -29.13
C PRO A 327 2.28 16.75 -29.79
N LYS A 328 1.24 16.17 -30.36
CA LYS A 328 0.03 16.91 -30.77
C LYS A 328 -0.85 17.19 -29.55
N ALA A 329 -1.87 18.05 -29.68
CA ALA A 329 -2.69 18.47 -28.53
C ALA A 329 -3.46 17.30 -27.89
N THR A 330 -3.83 16.28 -28.67
CA THR A 330 -4.43 15.04 -28.15
C THR A 330 -3.53 14.32 -27.15
N ALA A 331 -2.24 14.20 -27.43
CA ALA A 331 -1.28 13.60 -26.51
C ALA A 331 -1.06 14.44 -25.25
N TYR A 332 -1.14 15.78 -25.37
CA TYR A 332 -1.08 16.67 -24.21
C TYR A 332 -2.29 16.51 -23.27
N ALA A 333 -3.45 16.08 -23.77
CA ALA A 333 -4.60 15.75 -22.91
C ALA A 333 -4.32 14.52 -22.03
N GLU A 334 -3.67 13.49 -22.58
CA GLU A 334 -3.24 12.31 -21.80
C GLU A 334 -2.13 12.65 -20.79
N HIS A 335 -1.20 13.53 -21.17
CA HIS A 335 -0.19 14.06 -20.24
C HIS A 335 -0.84 14.79 -19.06
N ALA A 336 -1.85 15.61 -19.35
CA ALA A 336 -2.60 16.34 -18.32
C ALA A 336 -3.33 15.37 -17.39
N SER A 337 -4.03 14.37 -17.94
CA SER A 337 -4.72 13.33 -17.15
C SER A 337 -3.77 12.59 -16.21
N ALA A 338 -2.63 12.11 -16.71
CA ALA A 338 -1.63 11.40 -15.91
C ALA A 338 -1.00 12.29 -14.82
N LEU A 339 -0.73 13.55 -15.16
CA LEU A 339 -0.20 14.53 -14.21
C LEU A 339 -1.19 14.86 -13.10
N PHE A 340 -2.46 15.13 -13.45
CA PHE A 340 -3.50 15.42 -12.47
C PHE A 340 -3.82 14.20 -11.59
N ALA A 341 -3.77 12.98 -12.15
CA ALA A 341 -3.87 11.75 -11.37
C ALA A 341 -2.70 11.62 -10.38
N ALA A 342 -1.45 11.85 -10.81
CA ALA A 342 -0.30 11.82 -9.92
C ALA A 342 -0.39 12.87 -8.79
N ILE A 343 -0.90 14.06 -9.09
CA ILE A 343 -1.20 15.09 -8.07
C ILE A 343 -2.31 14.61 -7.12
N ALA A 344 -3.36 13.96 -7.64
CA ALA A 344 -4.47 13.46 -6.85
C ALA A 344 -4.14 12.23 -5.98
N ASP A 345 -3.18 11.42 -6.40
CA ASP A 345 -2.73 10.22 -5.69
C ASP A 345 -1.64 10.53 -4.65
N ASN A 346 -0.91 11.64 -4.83
CA ASN A 346 0.15 12.08 -3.92
C ASN A 346 -0.27 13.26 -3.03
N ARG A 347 -1.53 13.70 -3.10
CA ARG A 347 -2.12 14.59 -2.09
C ARG A 347 -2.54 13.75 -0.89
N GLY A 348 -2.20 14.20 0.32
CA GLY A 348 -2.97 13.80 1.49
C GLY A 348 -4.42 14.19 1.24
N ALA A 349 -5.37 13.28 1.43
CA ALA A 349 -6.77 13.66 1.43
C ALA A 349 -6.93 14.77 2.47
N VAL A 350 -7.24 15.99 2.01
CA VAL A 350 -7.64 17.06 2.92
C VAL A 350 -8.97 16.61 3.48
N GLY A 351 -8.92 15.96 4.64
CA GLY A 351 -10.07 15.89 5.50
C GLY A 351 -10.56 17.31 5.66
N THR A 352 -11.82 17.57 5.33
CA THR A 352 -12.50 18.75 5.85
C THR A 352 -12.18 18.79 7.34
N GLY A 353 -11.58 19.89 7.83
CA GLY A 353 -10.89 19.99 9.12
C GLY A 353 -11.71 19.75 10.40
N GLY A 354 -12.74 18.91 10.35
CA GLY A 354 -13.41 18.25 11.46
C GLY A 354 -13.13 16.74 11.58
N ASP A 355 -12.23 16.15 10.79
CA ASP A 355 -11.95 14.69 10.77
C ASP A 355 -10.59 14.26 11.34
N GLU A 356 -9.69 15.19 11.67
CA GLU A 356 -8.29 14.93 12.10
C GLU A 356 -8.07 14.89 13.62
N GLY A 357 -9.13 14.94 14.43
CA GLY A 357 -8.97 14.98 15.88
C GLY A 357 -8.55 13.64 16.49
N GLN A 358 -7.96 13.74 17.68
CA GLN A 358 -7.54 12.59 18.48
C GLN A 358 -8.78 11.78 18.90
N GLN A 359 -8.70 10.46 18.83
CA GLN A 359 -9.79 9.52 19.02
C GLN A 359 -9.42 8.47 20.08
N VAL A 360 -10.44 7.85 20.66
CA VAL A 360 -10.33 6.66 21.50
C VAL A 360 -10.52 5.42 20.62
N ALA A 361 -9.56 4.53 20.69
CA ALA A 361 -9.59 3.20 20.10
C ALA A 361 -9.35 2.18 21.23
N ILE A 362 -10.10 1.08 21.26
CA ILE A 362 -10.12 0.16 22.40
C ILE A 362 -9.90 -1.27 21.92
N ALA A 363 -8.80 -1.90 22.34
CA ALA A 363 -8.58 -3.33 22.28
C ALA A 363 -9.59 -4.03 23.20
N SER A 364 -10.80 -4.26 22.70
CA SER A 364 -11.99 -4.60 23.50
C SER A 364 -12.15 -6.11 23.64
N TYR A 365 -11.19 -6.75 24.31
CA TYR A 365 -11.17 -8.19 24.56
C TYR A 365 -12.16 -8.62 25.67
N ILE A 366 -13.32 -7.97 25.67
CA ILE A 366 -14.40 -8.12 26.64
C ILE A 366 -15.39 -9.14 26.08
N ASN A 367 -15.56 -10.26 26.77
CA ASN A 367 -16.51 -11.28 26.36
C ASN A 367 -17.96 -10.70 26.36
N PRO A 368 -18.70 -10.74 25.23
CA PRO A 368 -20.05 -10.18 25.15
C PRO A 368 -21.06 -10.74 26.17
N LEU A 369 -20.93 -12.00 26.56
CA LEU A 369 -21.76 -12.62 27.59
C LEU A 369 -21.24 -12.36 29.00
N GLY A 370 -19.91 -12.22 29.15
CA GLY A 370 -19.28 -11.96 30.44
C GLY A 370 -19.56 -10.55 30.97
N ASP A 371 -19.60 -9.55 30.08
CA ASP A 371 -19.90 -8.17 30.45
C ASP A 371 -20.71 -7.43 29.34
N PRO A 372 -22.02 -7.72 29.23
CA PRO A 372 -22.88 -7.03 28.27
C PRO A 372 -23.03 -5.52 28.57
N ALA A 373 -22.91 -5.11 29.83
CA ALA A 373 -23.07 -3.72 30.23
C ALA A 373 -21.93 -2.82 29.68
N SER A 374 -20.72 -3.34 29.57
CA SER A 374 -19.62 -2.64 28.89
C SER A 374 -19.88 -2.43 27.41
N TRP A 375 -20.43 -3.42 26.70
CA TRP A 375 -20.82 -3.28 25.30
C TRP A 375 -21.95 -2.27 25.10
N GLU A 376 -22.97 -2.27 25.97
CA GLU A 376 -24.02 -1.25 25.95
C GLU A 376 -23.44 0.17 26.05
N ARG A 377 -22.46 0.39 26.93
CA ARG A 377 -21.77 1.69 27.06
C ARG A 377 -21.00 2.05 25.80
N LEU A 378 -20.17 1.14 25.28
CA LEU A 378 -19.36 1.35 24.07
C LEU A 378 -20.20 1.73 22.84
N LEU A 379 -21.38 1.13 22.71
CA LEU A 379 -22.34 1.42 21.65
C LEU A 379 -22.90 2.85 21.76
N THR A 380 -23.14 3.35 22.98
CA THR A 380 -23.73 4.69 23.20
C THR A 380 -22.76 5.86 23.06
N TYR A 381 -21.46 5.62 23.22
CA TYR A 381 -20.48 6.71 23.12
C TYR A 381 -20.42 7.29 21.70
N ASP A 382 -20.16 8.60 21.59
CA ASP A 382 -20.06 9.28 20.29
C ASP A 382 -19.03 8.59 19.39
N THR A 383 -19.44 8.20 18.18
CA THR A 383 -18.58 7.52 17.20
C THR A 383 -17.39 8.37 16.75
N LYS A 384 -17.45 9.70 16.88
CA LYS A 384 -16.31 10.58 16.61
C LYS A 384 -15.30 10.58 17.74
N LYS A 385 -15.69 10.17 18.95
CA LYS A 385 -14.81 10.09 20.11
C LYS A 385 -14.28 8.67 20.29
N VAL A 386 -15.16 7.67 20.34
CA VAL A 386 -14.82 6.25 20.42
C VAL A 386 -15.12 5.63 19.07
N SER A 387 -14.10 5.51 18.22
CA SER A 387 -14.26 5.22 16.80
C SER A 387 -13.87 3.80 16.40
N VAL A 388 -12.94 3.16 17.14
CA VAL A 388 -12.39 1.85 16.81
C VAL A 388 -12.47 0.91 18.02
N LEU A 389 -12.95 -0.31 17.78
CA LEU A 389 -13.03 -1.43 18.72
C LEU A 389 -12.33 -2.65 18.09
N VAL A 390 -11.95 -3.63 18.89
CA VAL A 390 -11.29 -4.87 18.42
C VAL A 390 -12.04 -6.07 18.97
N ALA A 391 -12.51 -6.93 18.09
CA ALA A 391 -13.10 -8.22 18.42
C ALA A 391 -12.00 -9.29 18.47
N ASN A 392 -11.93 -9.99 19.60
CA ASN A 392 -11.10 -11.17 19.76
C ASN A 392 -11.97 -12.31 20.31
N VAL A 393 -12.47 -13.17 19.42
CA VAL A 393 -13.43 -14.23 19.79
C VAL A 393 -12.71 -15.32 20.57
N LEU A 394 -11.61 -15.83 20.00
CA LEU A 394 -10.82 -16.90 20.59
C LEU A 394 -9.37 -16.89 20.05
N ASN A 395 -8.65 -15.79 20.25
CA ASN A 395 -7.35 -15.50 19.61
C ASN A 395 -7.43 -15.59 18.08
N GLY A 396 -8.49 -15.01 17.53
CA GLY A 396 -8.89 -15.13 16.13
C GLY A 396 -10.41 -15.25 15.95
N PRO A 397 -10.87 -15.62 14.74
CA PRO A 397 -12.28 -15.67 14.36
C PRO A 397 -13.05 -16.90 14.86
N ASP A 398 -12.37 -17.89 15.46
CA ASP A 398 -12.89 -19.25 15.69
C ASP A 398 -13.16 -20.05 14.39
N TYR A 399 -13.66 -21.29 14.50
CA TYR A 399 -14.00 -22.14 13.35
C TYR A 399 -15.45 -21.98 12.89
N VAL A 400 -16.30 -21.49 13.78
CA VAL A 400 -17.75 -21.29 13.60
C VAL A 400 -18.13 -19.91 14.13
N VAL A 401 -19.21 -19.34 13.61
CA VAL A 401 -19.73 -18.05 14.08
C VAL A 401 -20.12 -18.13 15.56
N ASP A 402 -19.68 -17.14 16.34
CA ASP A 402 -20.22 -16.86 17.66
C ASP A 402 -21.34 -15.82 17.54
N ASP A 403 -22.57 -16.22 17.88
CA ASP A 403 -23.77 -15.39 17.72
C ASP A 403 -23.75 -14.12 18.59
N ASN A 404 -23.07 -14.13 19.74
CA ASN A 404 -22.99 -12.98 20.63
C ASN A 404 -22.02 -11.94 20.07
N TRP A 405 -20.86 -12.39 19.60
CA TRP A 405 -19.92 -11.54 18.87
C TRP A 405 -20.53 -11.00 17.58
N LYS A 406 -21.25 -11.83 16.81
CA LYS A 406 -21.96 -11.37 15.61
C LYS A 406 -22.98 -10.28 15.94
N SER A 407 -23.76 -10.47 17.01
CA SER A 407 -24.70 -9.46 17.49
C SER A 407 -24.01 -8.14 17.85
N VAL A 408 -22.91 -8.20 18.60
CA VAL A 408 -22.12 -7.01 18.96
C VAL A 408 -21.52 -6.34 17.73
N ILE A 409 -20.90 -7.08 16.82
CA ILE A 409 -20.29 -6.56 15.60
C ILE A 409 -21.33 -5.80 14.75
N ASN A 410 -22.51 -6.39 14.55
CA ASN A 410 -23.60 -5.75 13.82
C ASN A 410 -24.08 -4.46 14.50
N GLN A 411 -24.20 -4.47 15.83
CA GLN A 411 -24.60 -3.29 16.59
C GLN A 411 -23.54 -2.19 16.50
N VAL A 412 -22.26 -2.52 16.64
CA VAL A 412 -21.16 -1.54 16.52
C VAL A 412 -21.12 -0.93 15.13
N ALA A 413 -21.24 -1.74 14.08
CA ALA A 413 -21.32 -1.29 12.70
C ALA A 413 -22.51 -0.36 12.45
N SER A 414 -23.68 -0.64 13.04
CA SER A 414 -24.87 0.21 12.94
C SER A 414 -24.69 1.61 13.56
N GLN A 415 -23.76 1.75 14.50
CA GLN A 415 -23.39 3.04 15.10
C GLN A 415 -22.34 3.81 14.27
N GLY A 416 -21.86 3.24 13.15
CA GLY A 416 -20.84 3.84 12.30
C GLY A 416 -19.40 3.69 12.83
N LYS A 417 -19.21 2.92 13.90
CA LYS A 417 -17.90 2.61 14.49
C LYS A 417 -17.22 1.49 13.70
N LYS A 418 -15.90 1.37 13.85
CA LYS A 418 -15.12 0.26 13.29
C LYS A 418 -14.87 -0.79 14.35
N ILE A 419 -15.29 -2.03 14.11
CA ILE A 419 -14.88 -3.19 14.92
C ILE A 419 -13.96 -4.07 14.09
N LEU A 420 -12.75 -4.31 14.58
CA LEU A 420 -11.70 -4.99 13.84
C LEU A 420 -11.52 -6.42 14.32
N GLY A 421 -11.40 -7.37 13.40
CA GLY A 421 -11.09 -8.76 13.75
C GLY A 421 -9.62 -8.91 14.12
N TYR A 422 -9.33 -9.50 15.29
CA TYR A 422 -7.98 -9.81 15.73
C TYR A 422 -7.33 -10.89 14.86
N VAL A 423 -6.14 -10.63 14.32
CA VAL A 423 -5.32 -11.59 13.57
C VAL A 423 -3.91 -11.60 14.12
N ARG A 424 -3.44 -12.79 14.52
CA ARG A 424 -2.09 -12.99 15.06
C ARG A 424 -1.07 -13.12 13.94
N THR A 425 -0.06 -12.25 13.91
CA THR A 425 0.99 -12.27 12.87
C THR A 425 2.31 -12.89 13.32
N GLY A 426 2.47 -13.20 14.62
CA GLY A 426 3.59 -13.98 15.12
C GLY A 426 4.96 -13.37 14.92
N TYR A 427 5.05 -12.05 14.76
CA TYR A 427 6.27 -11.35 14.34
C TYR A 427 6.89 -11.98 13.09
N LEU A 428 6.05 -12.52 12.19
CA LEU A 428 6.45 -13.24 10.98
C LEU A 428 7.42 -14.42 11.23
N GLY A 429 7.51 -14.91 12.47
CA GLY A 429 8.43 -15.96 12.89
C GLY A 429 9.89 -15.52 13.04
N VAL A 430 10.21 -14.23 12.87
CA VAL A 430 11.60 -13.73 12.84
C VAL A 430 12.07 -13.14 14.17
N SER A 431 11.17 -13.00 15.15
CA SER A 431 11.50 -12.52 16.49
C SER A 431 12.44 -13.47 17.23
N GLN A 432 13.07 -13.00 18.31
CA GLN A 432 13.90 -13.87 19.16
C GLN A 432 13.11 -15.02 19.77
N GLN A 433 11.80 -14.83 19.94
CA GLN A 433 10.87 -15.85 20.41
C GLN A 433 10.60 -16.92 19.36
N GLN A 434 10.98 -16.72 18.09
CA GLN A 434 10.85 -17.72 17.03
C GLN A 434 9.45 -18.33 17.00
N PHE A 435 8.41 -17.48 16.97
CA PHE A 435 7.05 -18.00 16.93
C PHE A 435 6.81 -18.80 15.66
N THR A 436 5.96 -19.82 15.79
CA THR A 436 5.48 -20.63 14.67
C THR A 436 4.04 -20.25 14.34
N THR A 437 3.69 -20.45 13.07
CA THR A 437 2.29 -20.54 12.62
C THR A 437 1.57 -21.64 13.40
N ARG A 438 0.23 -21.67 13.35
CA ARG A 438 -0.57 -22.73 13.98
C ARG A 438 -0.26 -24.13 13.43
N LEU A 439 0.40 -24.21 12.28
CA LEU A 439 0.87 -25.45 11.64
C LEU A 439 2.35 -25.75 11.93
N GLY A 440 2.99 -25.02 12.84
CA GLY A 440 4.37 -25.30 13.29
C GLY A 440 5.47 -24.81 12.35
N SER A 441 5.19 -23.87 11.43
CA SER A 441 6.18 -23.33 10.49
C SER A 441 6.71 -21.97 10.93
N HIS A 442 8.00 -21.71 10.67
CA HIS A 442 8.65 -20.40 10.78
C HIS A 442 8.79 -19.69 9.42
N ASP A 443 8.41 -20.34 8.32
CA ASP A 443 8.57 -19.79 6.97
C ASP A 443 7.68 -18.56 6.77
N LEU A 444 8.26 -17.48 6.23
CA LEU A 444 7.56 -16.23 5.96
C LEU A 444 6.31 -16.42 5.07
N ALA A 445 6.40 -17.32 4.09
CA ALA A 445 5.28 -17.66 3.21
C ALA A 445 4.13 -18.39 3.91
N ASP A 446 4.44 -19.20 4.92
CA ASP A 446 3.42 -19.88 5.72
C ASP A 446 2.74 -18.90 6.67
N TRP A 447 3.48 -17.92 7.21
CA TRP A 447 2.89 -16.79 7.95
C TRP A 447 1.96 -15.95 7.08
N ALA A 448 2.39 -15.54 5.88
CA ALA A 448 1.55 -14.83 4.93
C ALA A 448 0.26 -15.63 4.64
N SER A 449 0.42 -16.93 4.37
CA SER A 449 -0.71 -17.83 4.11
C SER A 449 -1.69 -17.88 5.29
N GLN A 450 -1.19 -18.00 6.53
CA GLN A 450 -2.04 -18.05 7.73
C GLN A 450 -2.78 -16.72 7.96
N ILE A 451 -2.09 -15.58 7.80
CA ILE A 451 -2.67 -14.25 8.04
C ILE A 451 -3.85 -14.00 7.09
N GLU A 452 -3.68 -14.26 5.79
CA GLU A 452 -4.76 -14.10 4.80
C GLU A 452 -5.92 -15.06 5.03
N GLN A 453 -5.63 -16.28 5.45
CA GLN A 453 -6.66 -17.25 5.84
C GLN A 453 -7.47 -16.78 7.05
N ASP A 454 -6.84 -16.13 8.04
CA ASP A 454 -7.55 -15.59 9.21
C ASP A 454 -8.40 -14.38 8.84
N ILE A 455 -7.90 -13.51 7.95
CA ILE A 455 -8.68 -12.39 7.38
C ILE A 455 -9.93 -12.94 6.69
N ASP A 456 -9.76 -13.90 5.77
CA ASP A 456 -10.86 -14.49 5.02
C ASP A 456 -11.87 -15.16 5.97
N LYS A 457 -11.39 -15.86 7.00
CA LYS A 457 -12.26 -16.53 7.97
C LYS A 457 -13.06 -15.55 8.82
N TRP A 458 -12.47 -14.41 9.21
CA TRP A 458 -13.19 -13.32 9.87
C TRP A 458 -14.37 -12.83 9.02
N TYR A 459 -14.13 -12.52 7.75
CA TYR A 459 -15.19 -12.05 6.85
C TYR A 459 -16.18 -13.14 6.43
N GLU A 460 -15.76 -14.42 6.39
CA GLU A 460 -16.66 -15.56 6.19
C GLU A 460 -17.68 -15.68 7.34
N LEU A 461 -17.22 -15.59 8.60
CA LEU A 461 -18.07 -15.80 9.77
C LEU A 461 -18.89 -14.56 10.16
N TYR A 462 -18.30 -13.36 10.03
CA TYR A 462 -18.85 -12.10 10.55
C TYR A 462 -19.26 -11.09 9.48
N ASP A 463 -19.19 -11.49 8.21
CA ASP A 463 -19.68 -10.73 7.05
C ASP A 463 -19.11 -9.30 6.93
N THR A 464 -19.74 -8.47 6.08
CA THR A 464 -19.29 -7.10 5.79
C THR A 464 -19.54 -6.12 6.93
N SER A 465 -20.22 -6.56 8.01
CA SER A 465 -20.39 -5.77 9.22
C SER A 465 -19.09 -5.60 10.00
N LEU A 466 -18.10 -6.47 9.75
CA LEU A 466 -16.74 -6.30 10.26
C LEU A 466 -16.08 -5.07 9.63
N GLY A 467 -15.58 -4.16 10.47
CA GLY A 467 -15.03 -2.87 10.06
C GLY A 467 -13.61 -2.93 9.50
N GLY A 468 -12.91 -4.06 9.64
CA GLY A 468 -11.51 -4.21 9.27
C GLY A 468 -10.77 -5.26 10.09
N ILE A 469 -9.43 -5.18 10.12
CA ILE A 469 -8.55 -6.18 10.75
C ILE A 469 -7.52 -5.49 11.64
N PHE A 470 -7.32 -6.07 12.82
CA PHE A 470 -6.27 -5.70 13.77
C PHE A 470 -5.19 -6.79 13.76
N PHE A 471 -4.05 -6.50 13.17
CA PHE A 471 -2.89 -7.38 13.08
C PHE A 471 -2.02 -7.23 14.32
N ASP A 472 -2.00 -8.24 15.17
CA ASP A 472 -1.22 -8.24 16.39
C ASP A 472 0.14 -8.94 16.23
N GLU A 473 1.04 -8.70 17.18
CA GLU A 473 2.42 -9.22 17.18
C GLU A 473 3.17 -8.80 15.90
N GLY A 474 3.04 -7.53 15.50
CA GLY A 474 3.64 -6.98 14.29
C GLY A 474 5.17 -6.88 14.38
N TRP A 475 5.89 -7.32 13.35
CA TRP A 475 7.34 -7.13 13.31
C TRP A 475 7.71 -5.67 12.97
N PRO A 476 8.53 -4.97 13.79
CA PRO A 476 8.72 -3.53 13.65
C PRO A 476 9.91 -3.11 12.76
N GLU A 477 10.70 -4.06 12.24
CA GLU A 477 11.89 -3.76 11.44
C GLU A 477 11.64 -4.06 9.95
N CYS A 478 12.19 -3.25 9.04
CA CYS A 478 11.94 -3.40 7.59
C CYS A 478 12.38 -4.77 7.03
N GLY A 479 13.42 -5.34 7.63
CA GLY A 479 14.11 -6.52 7.10
C GLY A 479 15.01 -6.21 5.90
N PRO A 480 15.70 -7.22 5.37
CA PRO A 480 16.51 -7.07 4.16
C PRO A 480 15.65 -6.61 2.98
N ASN A 481 16.05 -5.51 2.32
CA ASN A 481 15.32 -4.93 1.18
C ASN A 481 13.82 -4.71 1.45
N ASN A 482 13.44 -4.31 2.68
CA ASN A 482 12.06 -4.04 3.10
C ASN A 482 11.08 -5.21 3.04
N ILE A 483 11.56 -6.46 2.92
CA ILE A 483 10.70 -7.63 2.72
C ILE A 483 9.54 -7.76 3.72
N TYR A 484 9.72 -7.35 4.98
CA TYR A 484 8.66 -7.44 5.99
C TYR A 484 7.62 -6.33 5.82
N ALA A 485 8.07 -5.09 5.58
CA ALA A 485 7.18 -3.97 5.30
C ALA A 485 6.38 -4.21 4.01
N ASP A 486 7.05 -4.69 2.96
CA ASP A 486 6.41 -5.03 1.68
C ASP A 486 5.36 -6.13 1.84
N LEU A 487 5.62 -7.14 2.69
CA LEU A 487 4.63 -8.18 2.99
C LEU A 487 3.39 -7.61 3.70
N TYR A 488 3.57 -6.76 4.71
CA TYR A 488 2.43 -6.13 5.38
C TYR A 488 1.64 -5.21 4.46
N ALA A 489 2.31 -4.43 3.60
CA ALA A 489 1.63 -3.66 2.56
C ALA A 489 0.83 -4.56 1.62
N TYR A 490 1.40 -5.70 1.21
CA TYR A 490 0.73 -6.68 0.37
C TYR A 490 -0.53 -7.25 1.03
N ILE A 491 -0.44 -7.65 2.29
CA ILE A 491 -1.56 -8.18 3.10
C ILE A 491 -2.66 -7.11 3.27
N ASN A 492 -2.28 -5.86 3.50
CA ASN A 492 -3.21 -4.75 3.59
C ASN A 492 -3.97 -4.55 2.27
N ASP A 493 -3.24 -4.52 1.15
CA ASP A 493 -3.84 -4.39 -0.17
C ASP A 493 -4.74 -5.57 -0.51
N TYR A 494 -4.34 -6.80 -0.18
CA TYR A 494 -5.18 -8.00 -0.30
C TYR A 494 -6.50 -7.83 0.47
N THR A 495 -6.39 -7.46 1.76
CA THR A 495 -7.54 -7.23 2.65
C THR A 495 -8.50 -6.20 2.03
N LYS A 496 -7.97 -5.06 1.59
CA LYS A 496 -8.77 -3.95 1.05
C LYS A 496 -9.31 -4.22 -0.36
N ARG A 497 -8.64 -5.03 -1.18
CA ARG A 497 -9.17 -5.48 -2.50
C ARG A 497 -10.38 -6.39 -2.33
N LYS A 498 -10.30 -7.36 -1.40
CA LYS A 498 -11.43 -8.26 -1.08
C LYS A 498 -12.53 -7.56 -0.29
N HIS A 499 -12.15 -6.62 0.58
CA HIS A 499 -13.06 -5.92 1.49
C HIS A 499 -12.85 -4.40 1.41
N PRO A 500 -13.38 -3.73 0.35
CA PRO A 500 -13.27 -2.29 0.21
C PRO A 500 -13.81 -1.54 1.44
N GLY A 501 -13.01 -0.61 1.97
CA GLY A 501 -13.35 0.15 3.18
C GLY A 501 -12.98 -0.51 4.51
N ALA A 502 -12.31 -1.67 4.47
CA ALA A 502 -11.65 -2.27 5.62
C ALA A 502 -10.59 -1.31 6.20
N TYR A 503 -10.63 -1.11 7.51
CA TYR A 503 -9.63 -0.38 8.27
C TYR A 503 -8.59 -1.34 8.85
N THR A 504 -7.31 -1.02 8.71
CA THR A 504 -6.21 -1.93 9.05
C THR A 504 -5.28 -1.33 10.08
N VAL A 505 -5.00 -2.09 11.13
CA VAL A 505 -4.07 -1.70 12.19
C VAL A 505 -2.99 -2.75 12.33
N LEU A 506 -1.72 -2.36 12.41
CA LEU A 506 -0.62 -3.25 12.80
C LEU A 506 -0.10 -2.87 14.18
N ASN A 507 -0.08 -3.84 15.09
CA ASN A 507 0.36 -3.69 16.47
C ASN A 507 1.69 -4.42 16.73
N PRO A 508 2.83 -3.72 16.64
CA PRO A 508 4.10 -4.17 17.23
C PRO A 508 4.21 -3.89 18.74
N GLY A 509 3.31 -3.10 19.34
CA GLY A 509 3.37 -2.64 20.73
C GLY A 509 4.57 -1.75 21.08
N SER A 510 5.37 -1.38 20.07
CA SER A 510 6.71 -0.81 20.23
C SER A 510 7.08 0.10 19.05
N PRO A 511 8.16 0.91 19.16
CA PRO A 511 8.60 1.75 18.07
C PRO A 511 8.85 0.97 16.78
N ILE A 512 8.44 1.54 15.66
CA ILE A 512 8.43 0.88 14.35
C ILE A 512 9.19 1.71 13.31
N ALA A 513 9.88 1.06 12.38
CA ALA A 513 10.66 1.73 11.35
C ALA A 513 9.79 2.47 10.31
N GLN A 514 10.31 3.55 9.72
CA GLN A 514 9.53 4.41 8.80
C GLN A 514 9.01 3.69 7.55
N CYS A 515 9.66 2.62 7.09
CA CYS A 515 9.20 1.82 5.95
C CYS A 515 7.77 1.26 6.15
N PHE A 516 7.26 1.22 7.38
CA PHE A 516 5.90 0.79 7.68
C PHE A 516 4.84 1.89 7.60
N GLU A 517 5.20 3.17 7.50
CA GLU A 517 4.26 4.30 7.58
C GLU A 517 3.07 4.16 6.63
N ASP A 518 3.31 3.64 5.42
CA ASP A 518 2.31 3.48 4.37
C ASP A 518 1.84 2.01 4.22
N THR A 519 2.24 1.10 5.10
CA THR A 519 1.87 -0.33 5.01
C THR A 519 0.46 -0.64 5.52
N MET A 520 -0.02 0.14 6.49
CA MET A 520 -1.33 -0.01 7.13
C MET A 520 -1.99 1.36 7.30
N ASP A 521 -3.29 1.40 7.61
CA ASP A 521 -3.96 2.66 7.90
C ASP A 521 -3.42 3.30 9.19
N THR A 522 -3.17 2.48 10.21
CA THR A 522 -2.63 2.91 11.51
C THR A 522 -1.65 1.87 12.09
N LEU A 523 -0.65 2.35 12.82
CA LEU A 523 0.37 1.59 13.51
C LEU A 523 0.25 1.82 15.02
N LEU A 524 0.19 0.76 15.81
CA LEU A 524 0.15 0.85 17.27
C LEU A 524 1.58 0.80 17.82
N THR A 525 2.19 1.97 17.99
CA THR A 525 3.65 2.10 18.22
C THR A 525 4.05 2.23 19.68
N PHE A 526 3.10 2.11 20.60
CA PHE A 526 3.36 2.12 22.03
C PHE A 526 2.28 1.35 22.78
N GLU A 527 2.68 0.35 23.56
CA GLU A 527 1.80 -0.41 24.43
C GLU A 527 2.53 -0.67 25.77
N SER A 528 2.32 0.21 26.76
CA SER A 528 2.95 0.06 28.08
C SER A 528 2.26 0.87 29.17
N SER A 529 2.80 0.79 30.39
CA SER A 529 2.26 1.47 31.56
C SER A 529 2.38 3.00 31.48
N TYR A 530 1.54 3.69 32.25
CA TYR A 530 1.61 5.13 32.50
C TYR A 530 3.01 5.59 32.96
N GLU A 531 3.66 4.81 33.83
CA GLU A 531 5.02 5.12 34.30
C GLU A 531 6.02 5.08 33.15
N THR A 532 5.99 4.03 32.32
CA THR A 532 6.82 3.94 31.11
C THR A 532 6.55 5.11 30.18
N TYR A 533 5.28 5.44 29.95
CA TYR A 533 4.87 6.49 29.02
C TYR A 533 5.35 7.88 29.46
N THR A 534 5.41 8.15 30.77
CA THR A 534 5.79 9.46 31.29
C THR A 534 7.29 9.60 31.55
N SER A 535 7.96 8.52 31.96
CA SER A 535 9.37 8.57 32.39
C SER A 535 10.37 8.01 31.37
N SER A 536 9.93 7.08 30.53
CA SER A 536 10.83 6.17 29.78
C SER A 536 10.37 5.95 28.33
N PHE A 537 9.58 6.88 27.78
CA PHE A 537 9.03 6.77 26.43
C PHE A 537 10.14 6.79 25.37
N VAL A 538 10.09 5.84 24.45
CA VAL A 538 10.96 5.79 23.27
C VAL A 538 10.10 6.13 22.05
N PRO A 539 10.38 7.24 21.34
CA PRO A 539 9.66 7.60 20.12
C PRO A 539 10.13 6.75 18.92
N ASN A 540 9.32 6.76 17.86
CA ASN A 540 9.83 6.45 16.52
C ASN A 540 10.94 7.45 16.13
N ASP A 541 11.86 7.04 15.27
CA ASP A 541 12.90 7.91 14.71
C ASP A 541 12.41 8.78 13.54
N TRP A 542 11.12 8.69 13.21
CA TRP A 542 10.42 9.47 12.20
C TRP A 542 9.15 10.11 12.78
N THR A 543 8.65 11.13 12.09
CA THR A 543 7.39 11.82 12.42
C THR A 543 6.32 11.42 11.40
N PRO A 544 5.13 11.00 11.83
CA PRO A 544 4.08 10.61 10.91
C PRO A 544 3.53 11.80 10.11
N LYS A 545 3.18 11.56 8.84
CA LYS A 545 2.49 12.53 7.97
C LYS A 545 1.10 12.92 8.50
N ASP A 546 0.45 12.01 9.21
CA ASP A 546 -0.87 12.17 9.83
C ASP A 546 -0.84 11.56 11.24
N PRO A 547 -1.17 12.29 12.31
CA PRO A 547 -1.19 11.73 13.67
C PRO A 547 -2.05 10.48 13.81
N ARG A 548 -3.12 10.34 13.01
CA ARG A 548 -4.00 9.17 13.05
C ARG A 548 -3.31 7.88 12.56
N LYS A 549 -2.13 7.98 11.95
CA LYS A 549 -1.26 6.84 11.66
C LYS A 549 -0.70 6.19 12.92
N ILE A 550 -0.80 6.84 14.08
CA ILE A 550 -0.20 6.37 15.32
C ILE A 550 -1.29 6.13 16.37
N TRP A 551 -1.29 4.92 16.94
CA TRP A 551 -2.08 4.53 18.10
C TRP A 551 -1.16 4.22 19.28
N HIS A 552 -1.43 4.80 20.45
CA HIS A 552 -0.81 4.40 21.72
C HIS A 552 -1.84 3.78 22.69
N ILE A 553 -1.48 2.69 23.34
CA ILE A 553 -2.18 2.12 24.49
C ILE A 553 -1.38 2.42 25.76
N ILE A 554 -2.04 3.03 26.75
CA ILE A 554 -1.45 3.38 28.04
C ILE A 554 -2.33 2.82 29.18
N TYR A 555 -1.83 1.78 29.84
CA TYR A 555 -2.50 1.17 31.01
C TYR A 555 -1.96 1.74 32.34
N LYS A 556 -2.61 1.42 33.48
CA LYS A 556 -2.28 1.99 34.81
C LYS A 556 -2.37 3.52 34.89
N VAL A 557 -3.23 4.18 34.12
CA VAL A 557 -3.34 5.65 34.16
C VAL A 557 -4.27 6.08 35.29
N PRO A 558 -3.81 6.87 36.29
CA PRO A 558 -4.69 7.44 37.29
C PRO A 558 -5.72 8.39 36.66
N GLN A 559 -6.96 8.38 37.15
CA GLN A 559 -8.05 9.14 36.55
C GLN A 559 -7.77 10.65 36.46
N ASP A 560 -7.05 11.23 37.43
CA ASP A 560 -6.68 12.64 37.45
C ASP A 560 -5.57 13.00 36.43
N GLN A 561 -4.91 12.00 35.84
CA GLN A 561 -3.84 12.17 34.85
C GLN A 561 -4.31 11.99 33.40
N ILE A 562 -5.56 11.58 33.17
CA ILE A 562 -6.10 11.31 31.82
C ILE A 562 -5.87 12.47 30.84
N VAL A 563 -6.17 13.71 31.25
CA VAL A 563 -6.00 14.90 30.40
C VAL A 563 -4.53 15.16 30.07
N ASN A 564 -3.64 14.95 31.03
CA ASN A 564 -2.20 15.10 30.83
C ASN A 564 -1.68 14.04 29.86
N VAL A 565 -2.12 12.79 29.99
CA VAL A 565 -1.75 11.69 29.08
C VAL A 565 -2.25 11.95 27.66
N ALA A 566 -3.52 12.35 27.48
CA ALA A 566 -4.07 12.65 26.16
C ALA A 566 -3.32 13.82 25.48
N THR A 567 -3.02 14.89 26.23
CA THR A 567 -2.23 16.03 25.75
C THR A 567 -0.81 15.61 25.38
N LEU A 568 -0.16 14.81 26.23
CA LEU A 568 1.18 14.29 25.97
C LEU A 568 1.20 13.42 24.71
N ALA A 569 0.18 12.58 24.52
CA ALA A 569 0.06 11.75 23.33
C ALA A 569 -0.18 12.56 22.06
N SER A 570 -0.98 13.61 22.14
CA SER A 570 -1.16 14.56 21.04
C SER A 570 0.18 15.22 20.65
N SER A 571 0.98 15.64 21.63
CA SER A 571 2.34 16.19 21.40
C SER A 571 3.33 15.17 20.82
N ARG A 572 3.03 13.88 20.93
CA ARG A 572 3.79 12.75 20.37
C ARG A 572 3.22 12.27 19.03
N ASN A 573 2.29 13.04 18.44
CA ASN A 573 1.62 12.72 17.18
C ASN A 573 0.78 11.43 17.22
N ALA A 574 0.28 11.02 18.38
CA ALA A 574 -0.67 9.91 18.49
C ALA A 574 -2.11 10.40 18.32
N GLY A 575 -2.73 10.02 17.21
CA GLY A 575 -4.11 10.36 16.87
C GLY A 575 -5.13 9.36 17.42
N LEU A 576 -4.73 8.13 17.75
CA LEU A 576 -5.58 7.14 18.41
C LEU A 576 -5.01 6.78 19.78
N LEU A 577 -5.87 6.64 20.78
CA LEU A 577 -5.47 6.33 22.16
C LEU A 577 -6.36 5.29 22.81
N GLU A 578 -5.75 4.43 23.60
CA GLU A 578 -6.41 3.72 24.68
C GLU A 578 -5.81 4.17 26.01
N ILE A 579 -6.66 4.62 26.94
CA ILE A 579 -6.26 5.02 28.30
C ILE A 579 -7.11 4.21 29.25
N THR A 580 -6.48 3.40 30.10
CA THR A 580 -7.16 2.52 31.06
C THR A 580 -6.48 2.56 32.44
N ASP A 581 -7.27 2.38 33.50
CA ASP A 581 -6.79 2.18 34.87
C ASP A 581 -6.44 0.72 35.19
N ASP A 582 -6.73 -0.20 34.27
CA ASP A 582 -6.40 -1.62 34.43
C ASP A 582 -4.90 -1.91 34.27
N ASP A 583 -4.49 -3.13 34.57
CA ASP A 583 -3.10 -3.58 34.61
C ASP A 583 -2.90 -4.98 33.97
N GLN A 584 -1.64 -5.35 33.82
CA GLN A 584 -1.20 -6.68 33.45
C GLN A 584 -1.79 -7.76 34.39
N PRO A 585 -2.04 -8.98 33.88
CA PRO A 585 -1.59 -9.52 32.60
C PRO A 585 -2.48 -9.21 31.39
N ASN A 586 -3.66 -8.62 31.57
CA ASN A 586 -4.60 -8.37 30.48
C ASN A 586 -5.41 -7.09 30.70
N PRO A 587 -4.87 -5.90 30.41
CA PRO A 587 -5.57 -4.63 30.64
C PRO A 587 -6.74 -4.37 29.66
N TYR A 588 -7.11 -5.36 28.86
CA TYR A 588 -8.05 -5.28 27.71
C TYR A 588 -9.36 -6.02 27.96
N ASP A 589 -9.48 -6.77 29.07
CA ASP A 589 -10.63 -7.60 29.38
C ASP A 589 -11.75 -6.88 30.15
N ASN A 590 -11.50 -5.66 30.62
CA ASN A 590 -12.47 -4.82 31.29
C ASN A 590 -12.53 -3.41 30.69
N LEU A 591 -13.73 -2.83 30.62
CA LEU A 591 -13.89 -1.42 30.32
C LEU A 591 -13.90 -0.62 31.65
N PRO A 592 -13.08 0.43 31.80
CA PRO A 592 -13.09 1.30 32.97
C PRO A 592 -14.50 1.79 33.35
N ASN A 593 -14.66 2.18 34.61
CA ASN A 593 -15.96 2.67 35.07
C ASN A 593 -16.43 3.91 34.28
N GLU A 594 -17.72 4.21 34.33
CA GLU A 594 -18.33 5.28 33.52
C GLU A 594 -17.74 6.68 33.78
N ALA A 595 -17.33 6.99 35.02
CA ALA A 595 -16.71 8.28 35.33
C ALA A 595 -15.33 8.40 34.68
N TYR A 596 -14.56 7.31 34.67
CA TYR A 596 -13.27 7.22 34.00
C TYR A 596 -13.43 7.36 32.47
N MET A 597 -14.32 6.59 31.86
CA MET A 597 -14.56 6.66 30.41
C MET A 597 -15.01 8.05 29.95
N LYS A 598 -15.88 8.71 30.70
CA LYS A 598 -16.26 10.10 30.43
C LYS A 598 -15.08 11.07 30.48
N ALA A 599 -14.14 10.87 31.40
CA ALA A 599 -12.93 11.68 31.47
C ALA A 599 -12.02 11.44 30.26
N VAL A 600 -11.84 10.19 29.82
CA VAL A 600 -11.09 9.85 28.59
C VAL A 600 -11.74 10.48 27.35
N ILE A 601 -13.04 10.28 27.17
CA ILE A 601 -13.81 10.82 26.03
C ILE A 601 -13.79 12.36 26.02
N GLY A 602 -13.84 12.99 27.20
CA GLY A 602 -13.75 14.44 27.34
C GLY A 602 -12.36 15.02 27.06
N ALA A 603 -11.31 14.20 27.17
CA ALA A 603 -9.93 14.64 26.96
C ALA A 603 -9.50 14.66 25.48
N VAL A 604 -10.15 13.89 24.61
CA VAL A 604 -9.83 13.83 23.18
C VAL A 604 -10.71 14.77 22.37
N SER A 605 -10.23 15.27 21.23
CA SER A 605 -10.99 16.21 20.38
C SER A 605 -12.04 15.53 19.51
N GLY A 606 -11.84 14.27 19.14
CA GLY A 606 -12.70 13.48 18.26
C GLY A 606 -12.43 13.70 16.78
N GLY A 607 -12.59 12.67 15.97
CA GLY A 607 -12.28 12.65 14.54
C GLY A 607 -12.80 11.37 13.88
N THR A 608 -12.20 10.99 12.75
CA THR A 608 -12.48 9.73 12.07
C THR A 608 -11.19 8.97 11.74
N PRO A 609 -11.19 7.62 11.76
CA PRO A 609 -10.01 6.85 11.38
C PRO A 609 -9.64 7.07 9.91
N PRO A 610 -8.35 7.13 9.55
CA PRO A 610 -7.92 7.28 8.18
C PRO A 610 -8.12 5.95 7.47
N ILE A 611 -8.90 5.91 6.40
CA ILE A 611 -9.08 4.67 5.62
C ILE A 611 -8.62 4.95 4.20
N SER A 612 -7.46 4.39 3.86
CA SER A 612 -6.91 4.50 2.52
C SER A 612 -7.52 3.45 1.62
N SER A 613 -7.68 3.77 0.33
CA SER A 613 -7.97 2.75 -0.69
C SER A 613 -6.76 1.86 -0.88
N PRO A 614 -6.92 0.59 -1.32
CA PRO A 614 -5.77 -0.24 -1.67
C PRO A 614 -4.98 0.42 -2.80
N ALA A 615 -3.68 0.12 -2.88
CA ALA A 615 -2.88 0.52 -4.03
C ALA A 615 -3.55 0.02 -5.32
N LYS A 616 -3.83 0.93 -6.25
CA LYS A 616 -4.39 0.55 -7.55
C LYS A 616 -3.33 -0.22 -8.34
N ILE A 617 -3.52 -1.51 -8.52
CA ILE A 617 -2.74 -2.27 -9.48
C ILE A 617 -3.32 -2.03 -10.88
N THR A 618 -2.96 -0.90 -11.50
CA THR A 618 -3.33 -0.61 -12.88
C THR A 618 -2.61 -1.59 -13.81
N ASN A 619 -3.34 -2.19 -14.75
CA ASN A 619 -2.82 -3.09 -15.78
C ASN A 619 -2.26 -4.45 -15.31
N SER A 620 -2.64 -4.96 -14.13
CA SER A 620 -2.31 -6.35 -13.78
C SER A 620 -3.31 -7.36 -14.33
N TYR A 621 -2.83 -8.55 -14.68
CA TYR A 621 -3.64 -9.70 -15.05
C TYR A 621 -3.09 -10.96 -14.37
N VAL A 622 -3.98 -11.91 -14.12
CA VAL A 622 -3.67 -13.18 -13.47
C VAL A 622 -3.57 -14.27 -14.54
N ALA A 623 -2.45 -14.99 -14.61
CA ALA A 623 -2.18 -16.00 -15.64
C ALA A 623 -1.61 -17.33 -15.11
N GLY A 624 -1.99 -18.44 -15.75
CA GLY A 624 -1.52 -19.79 -15.41
C GLY A 624 -0.12 -20.06 -15.99
N LEU A 625 0.93 -19.62 -15.29
CA LEU A 625 2.31 -19.64 -15.77
C LEU A 625 3.29 -20.55 -15.02
N PRO A 626 3.21 -20.78 -13.70
CA PRO A 626 4.10 -21.77 -13.12
C PRO A 626 3.66 -23.16 -13.59
N SER A 627 4.46 -23.77 -14.48
CA SER A 627 4.16 -25.10 -15.04
C SER A 627 4.61 -26.24 -14.14
N ASP A 628 5.45 -25.94 -13.15
CA ASP A 628 6.15 -26.85 -12.26
C ASP A 628 5.59 -26.86 -10.83
N VAL A 629 4.38 -26.32 -10.62
CA VAL A 629 3.73 -26.36 -9.31
C VAL A 629 3.57 -27.82 -8.86
N VAL A 630 4.00 -28.09 -7.62
CA VAL A 630 3.89 -29.40 -6.99
C VAL A 630 3.34 -29.30 -5.58
N ILE A 631 2.71 -30.38 -5.12
CA ILE A 631 2.41 -30.58 -3.69
C ILE A 631 3.70 -31.01 -3.01
N SER A 632 4.28 -30.14 -2.19
CA SER A 632 5.51 -30.46 -1.43
C SER A 632 5.19 -31.21 -0.14
N SER A 633 4.02 -30.96 0.44
CA SER A 633 3.52 -31.70 1.60
C SER A 633 1.99 -31.69 1.63
N SER A 634 1.43 -32.68 2.31
CA SER A 634 0.02 -32.69 2.67
C SER A 634 -0.17 -33.36 4.01
N ASP A 635 -1.10 -32.81 4.79
CA ASP A 635 -1.37 -33.21 6.14
C ASP A 635 -2.88 -33.39 6.41
N TYR A 636 -3.26 -33.59 7.68
CA TYR A 636 -4.65 -33.78 8.10
C TYR A 636 -5.55 -32.60 7.72
N SER A 637 -5.08 -31.36 7.82
CA SER A 637 -5.89 -30.18 7.52
C SER A 637 -5.18 -29.13 6.67
N SER A 638 -4.09 -29.53 6.00
CA SER A 638 -3.31 -28.62 5.16
C SER A 638 -2.67 -29.27 3.95
N VAL A 639 -2.37 -28.45 2.95
CA VAL A 639 -1.63 -28.79 1.75
C VAL A 639 -0.64 -27.66 1.46
N THR A 640 0.63 -28.01 1.26
CA THR A 640 1.67 -27.05 0.85
C THR A 640 2.00 -27.21 -0.63
N LEU A 641 1.94 -26.10 -1.35
CA LEU A 641 2.29 -25.96 -2.76
C LEU A 641 3.63 -25.24 -2.87
N THR A 642 4.46 -25.65 -3.83
CA THR A 642 5.71 -24.95 -4.20
C THR A 642 5.86 -24.87 -5.71
N TRP A 643 6.47 -23.80 -6.20
CA TRP A 643 6.72 -23.56 -7.63
C TRP A 643 8.01 -22.77 -7.85
N SER A 644 8.49 -22.69 -9.09
CA SER A 644 9.63 -21.82 -9.42
C SER A 644 9.19 -20.36 -9.62
N PRO A 645 10.05 -19.36 -9.31
CA PRO A 645 9.76 -17.97 -9.62
C PRO A 645 9.46 -17.75 -11.11
N VAL A 646 8.43 -16.98 -11.41
CA VAL A 646 8.07 -16.54 -12.76
C VAL A 646 8.67 -15.15 -13.00
N ALA A 647 9.38 -15.00 -14.12
CA ALA A 647 10.00 -13.72 -14.48
C ALA A 647 8.95 -12.60 -14.61
N ASN A 648 9.27 -11.42 -14.06
CA ASN A 648 8.40 -10.24 -14.04
C ASN A 648 7.07 -10.41 -13.26
N ALA A 649 6.90 -11.49 -12.48
CA ALA A 649 5.76 -11.63 -11.59
C ALA A 649 5.70 -10.47 -10.59
N LEU A 650 4.51 -9.91 -10.42
CA LEU A 650 4.15 -8.96 -9.38
C LEU A 650 3.69 -9.68 -8.11
N GLY A 651 3.20 -10.91 -8.26
CA GLY A 651 2.73 -11.77 -7.19
C GLY A 651 2.22 -13.11 -7.71
N TYR A 652 1.61 -13.90 -6.85
CA TYR A 652 0.95 -15.15 -7.18
C TYR A 652 -0.41 -15.23 -6.49
N ALA A 653 -1.44 -15.65 -7.22
CA ALA A 653 -2.73 -15.98 -6.66
C ALA A 653 -2.89 -17.51 -6.60
N VAL A 654 -3.30 -18.02 -5.45
CA VAL A 654 -3.61 -19.45 -5.27
C VAL A 654 -5.11 -19.64 -5.23
N TYR A 655 -5.59 -20.57 -6.05
CA TYR A 655 -7.00 -20.91 -6.16
C TYR A 655 -7.23 -22.31 -5.60
N LYS A 656 -8.27 -22.45 -4.77
CA LYS A 656 -8.83 -23.72 -4.32
C LYS A 656 -10.23 -23.84 -4.91
N ASP A 657 -10.49 -24.89 -5.67
CA ASP A 657 -11.78 -25.14 -6.32
C ASP A 657 -12.27 -23.93 -7.12
N SER A 658 -11.35 -23.27 -7.85
CA SER A 658 -11.56 -22.04 -8.63
C SER A 658 -11.86 -20.76 -7.83
N VAL A 659 -11.78 -20.79 -6.50
CA VAL A 659 -11.89 -19.61 -5.62
C VAL A 659 -10.48 -19.18 -5.20
N GLN A 660 -10.15 -17.90 -5.35
CA GLN A 660 -8.88 -17.35 -4.85
C GLN A 660 -8.87 -17.39 -3.32
N VAL A 661 -7.93 -18.14 -2.76
CA VAL A 661 -7.79 -18.33 -1.30
C VAL A 661 -6.55 -17.66 -0.73
N LEU A 662 -5.59 -17.28 -1.59
CA LEU A 662 -4.41 -16.52 -1.20
C LEU A 662 -3.93 -15.63 -2.34
N GLU A 663 -3.22 -14.57 -1.98
CA GLU A 663 -2.44 -13.74 -2.87
C GLU A 663 -1.07 -13.48 -2.23
N LEU A 664 0.04 -13.74 -2.91
CA LEU A 664 1.38 -13.68 -2.30
C LEU A 664 2.31 -12.78 -3.13
N PRO A 665 3.20 -12.00 -2.50
CA PRO A 665 4.21 -11.24 -3.22
C PRO A 665 5.13 -12.15 -4.04
N ALA A 666 5.72 -11.61 -5.11
CA ALA A 666 6.52 -12.38 -6.07
C ALA A 666 7.78 -13.04 -5.47
N SER A 667 8.22 -12.56 -4.30
CA SER A 667 9.32 -13.14 -3.53
C SER A 667 8.97 -14.48 -2.87
N LEU A 668 7.67 -14.80 -2.73
CA LEU A 668 7.19 -16.02 -2.08
C LEU A 668 6.67 -17.02 -3.11
N THR A 669 7.30 -18.18 -3.17
CA THR A 669 7.02 -19.24 -4.16
C THR A 669 6.53 -20.54 -3.52
N ARG A 670 5.92 -20.38 -2.34
CA ARG A 670 5.34 -21.43 -1.51
C ARG A 670 4.05 -20.92 -0.91
N ALA A 671 3.07 -21.78 -0.76
CA ALA A 671 1.84 -21.49 -0.04
C ALA A 671 1.38 -22.71 0.75
N THR A 672 1.01 -22.52 2.03
CA THR A 672 0.39 -23.57 2.84
C THR A 672 -1.08 -23.24 3.05
N ILE A 673 -1.95 -23.99 2.37
CA ILE A 673 -3.40 -23.86 2.51
C ILE A 673 -3.83 -24.73 3.68
N GLY A 674 -4.29 -24.10 4.75
CA GLY A 674 -4.79 -24.75 5.97
C GLY A 674 -6.32 -24.75 6.02
N MET A 675 -6.87 -25.06 7.21
CA MET A 675 -8.32 -25.15 7.47
C MET A 675 -9.06 -26.06 6.48
N LEU A 676 -8.38 -27.08 5.94
CA LEU A 676 -8.98 -28.07 5.07
C LEU A 676 -9.60 -29.20 5.90
N ASP A 677 -10.71 -29.73 5.43
CA ASP A 677 -11.36 -30.89 6.05
C ASP A 677 -10.45 -32.13 5.95
N PRO A 678 -10.24 -32.88 7.05
CA PRO A 678 -9.48 -34.11 7.02
C PRO A 678 -10.10 -35.23 6.18
N GLY A 679 -9.25 -36.02 5.54
CA GLY A 679 -9.66 -37.13 4.66
C GLY A 679 -10.33 -36.70 3.35
N THR A 680 -10.18 -35.44 2.95
CA THR A 680 -10.74 -34.90 1.71
C THR A 680 -9.86 -35.29 0.53
N SER A 681 -10.47 -35.77 -0.54
CA SER A 681 -9.76 -36.15 -1.77
C SER A 681 -10.15 -35.27 -2.96
N ASN A 682 -9.28 -35.20 -3.96
CA ASN A 682 -9.47 -34.43 -5.20
C ASN A 682 -9.71 -32.92 -4.99
N ILE A 683 -9.05 -32.31 -4.00
CA ILE A 683 -9.06 -30.85 -3.83
C ILE A 683 -8.33 -30.25 -5.03
N ALA A 684 -8.97 -29.35 -5.77
CA ALA A 684 -8.40 -28.78 -6.98
C ALA A 684 -7.64 -27.48 -6.65
N PHE A 685 -6.31 -27.51 -6.74
CA PHE A 685 -5.50 -26.30 -6.61
C PHE A 685 -5.02 -25.77 -7.96
N GLU A 686 -4.84 -24.47 -8.04
CA GLU A 686 -4.17 -23.80 -9.14
C GLU A 686 -3.35 -22.63 -8.61
N VAL A 687 -2.15 -22.41 -9.16
CA VAL A 687 -1.34 -21.23 -8.87
C VAL A 687 -1.21 -20.43 -10.14
N ARG A 688 -1.51 -19.13 -10.06
CA ARG A 688 -1.43 -18.19 -11.18
C ARG A 688 -0.48 -17.05 -10.81
N ALA A 689 0.39 -16.66 -11.73
CA ALA A 689 1.22 -15.47 -11.57
C ALA A 689 0.41 -14.21 -11.88
N ILE A 690 0.65 -13.14 -11.13
CA ILE A 690 0.12 -11.80 -11.38
C ILE A 690 1.19 -11.04 -12.17
N LEU A 691 0.84 -10.48 -13.32
CA LEU A 691 1.79 -9.85 -14.27
C LEU A 691 1.25 -8.53 -14.81
N SER A 692 2.12 -7.69 -15.39
CA SER A 692 1.81 -6.33 -15.88
C SER A 692 1.32 -6.24 -17.34
N SER A 693 1.54 -7.25 -18.18
CA SER A 693 1.04 -7.30 -19.57
C SER A 693 0.62 -8.69 -20.04
N GLY A 694 -0.64 -8.85 -20.49
CA GLY A 694 -1.28 -10.14 -20.80
C GLY A 694 -0.43 -11.12 -21.63
N SER A 695 -0.12 -12.31 -21.11
CA SER A 695 0.51 -13.38 -21.87
C SER A 695 -0.21 -14.71 -21.62
N GLY A 696 -0.46 -15.43 -22.70
CA GLY A 696 -1.14 -16.72 -22.67
C GLY A 696 -0.35 -17.76 -21.89
N GLY A 697 -0.95 -18.28 -20.83
CA GLY A 697 -0.47 -19.41 -20.05
C GLY A 697 -1.56 -20.47 -19.97
N SER A 698 -1.17 -21.74 -19.88
CA SER A 698 -2.12 -22.83 -19.68
C SER A 698 -2.35 -23.04 -18.19
N SER A 699 -3.57 -22.74 -17.74
CA SER A 699 -4.05 -23.14 -16.41
C SER A 699 -3.81 -24.63 -16.18
N ARG A 700 -3.33 -24.99 -14.99
CA ARG A 700 -3.10 -26.38 -14.60
C ARG A 700 -3.71 -26.63 -13.22
N ILE A 701 -4.64 -27.58 -13.18
CA ILE A 701 -5.20 -28.09 -11.93
C ILE A 701 -4.23 -29.09 -11.31
N ILE A 702 -3.99 -28.93 -10.01
CA ILE A 702 -3.12 -29.76 -9.18
C ILE A 702 -4.04 -30.44 -8.16
N PRO A 703 -4.38 -31.73 -8.35
CA PRO A 703 -5.20 -32.45 -7.39
C PRO A 703 -4.40 -32.74 -6.12
N ALA A 704 -4.99 -32.47 -4.97
CA ALA A 704 -4.44 -32.80 -3.66
C ALA A 704 -5.45 -33.58 -2.81
N SER A 705 -4.99 -34.14 -1.68
CA SER A 705 -5.84 -34.85 -0.73
C SER A 705 -5.24 -34.73 0.66
N THR A 706 -6.06 -34.52 1.69
CA THR A 706 -5.63 -34.46 3.09
C THR A 706 -5.63 -35.85 3.73
N LYS A 707 -4.85 -36.04 4.80
CA LYS A 707 -4.83 -37.30 5.56
C LYS A 707 -6.15 -37.50 6.31
N SER A 708 -6.63 -38.73 6.39
CA SER A 708 -7.77 -39.09 7.26
C SER A 708 -7.36 -39.14 8.72
N LEU A 709 -8.21 -38.64 9.62
CA LEU A 709 -8.01 -38.75 11.06
C LEU A 709 -8.09 -40.21 11.54
N PRO A 710 -7.40 -40.57 12.64
CA PRO A 710 -7.64 -41.82 13.35
C PRO A 710 -9.03 -41.84 14.01
N GLU A 711 -9.52 -43.01 14.44
CA GLU A 711 -10.84 -43.17 15.08
C GLU A 711 -11.06 -42.23 16.29
N ASN A 712 -10.00 -41.94 17.04
CA ASN A 712 -10.07 -41.08 18.23
C ASN A 712 -10.27 -39.59 17.89
N GLY A 713 -10.16 -39.21 16.61
CA GLY A 713 -10.39 -37.88 16.09
C GLY A 713 -9.11 -37.04 16.03
N THR A 714 -9.25 -35.74 16.33
CA THR A 714 -8.21 -34.72 16.19
C THR A 714 -7.15 -34.73 17.30
N ILE A 715 -7.43 -35.37 18.44
CA ILE A 715 -6.50 -35.54 19.55
C ILE A 715 -6.37 -37.04 19.84
N ALA A 716 -5.15 -37.55 19.84
CA ALA A 716 -4.85 -38.98 19.96
C ALA A 716 -3.60 -39.21 20.85
N ASN A 717 -3.26 -40.48 21.09
CA ASN A 717 -2.06 -40.91 21.82
C ASN A 717 -1.87 -40.19 23.17
N VAL A 718 -2.98 -40.01 23.88
CA VAL A 718 -3.03 -39.32 25.17
C VAL A 718 -2.49 -40.22 26.27
N GLY A 719 -1.60 -39.68 27.12
CA GLY A 719 -1.06 -40.40 28.25
C GLY A 719 -0.24 -39.52 29.19
N PHE A 720 0.12 -40.06 30.36
CA PHE A 720 1.00 -39.37 31.30
C PHE A 720 2.00 -40.33 31.93
N THR A 721 3.10 -39.77 32.44
CA THR A 721 4.07 -40.46 33.29
C THR A 721 4.41 -39.60 34.49
N GLN A 722 4.43 -40.18 35.69
CA GLN A 722 4.71 -39.46 36.92
C GLN A 722 6.09 -39.84 37.48
N ASN A 723 6.91 -38.82 37.75
CA ASN A 723 8.24 -38.95 38.34
C ASN A 723 8.32 -38.09 39.61
N GLY A 724 8.00 -38.69 40.76
CA GLY A 724 7.85 -37.94 42.01
C GLY A 724 6.70 -36.93 41.92
N ASP A 725 6.98 -35.67 42.22
CA ASP A 725 5.99 -34.59 42.20
C ASP A 725 5.83 -33.93 40.83
N THR A 726 6.60 -34.34 39.81
CA THR A 726 6.45 -33.83 38.44
C THR A 726 5.76 -34.86 37.56
N VAL A 727 4.72 -34.43 36.85
CA VAL A 727 3.97 -35.25 35.90
C VAL A 727 4.21 -34.74 34.48
N ILE A 728 4.55 -35.67 33.58
CA ILE A 728 4.67 -35.40 32.15
C ILE A 728 3.42 -35.91 31.45
N TYR A 729 2.62 -35.03 30.88
CA TYR A 729 1.48 -35.37 30.04
C TYR A 729 1.84 -35.24 28.57
N LYS A 730 1.28 -36.10 27.72
CA LYS A 730 1.48 -36.07 26.27
C LYS A 730 0.17 -36.29 25.52
N ALA A 731 0.05 -35.65 24.37
CA ALA A 731 -0.98 -35.92 23.38
C ALA A 731 -0.52 -35.53 21.99
N ASP A 732 -0.98 -36.26 20.99
CA ASP A 732 -0.86 -35.87 19.60
C ASP A 732 -2.08 -35.06 19.20
N VAL A 733 -1.85 -33.81 18.77
CA VAL A 733 -2.88 -32.89 18.27
C VAL A 733 -2.67 -32.75 16.76
N LEU A 734 -3.60 -33.31 15.98
CA LEU A 734 -3.44 -33.59 14.56
C LEU A 734 -3.94 -32.47 13.63
N VAL A 735 -4.67 -31.50 14.18
CA VAL A 735 -5.16 -30.30 13.48
C VAL A 735 -4.88 -29.07 14.36
N PRO A 736 -4.72 -27.87 13.78
CA PRO A 736 -4.43 -26.69 14.57
C PRO A 736 -5.63 -26.27 15.42
N TYR A 737 -5.35 -25.83 16.65
CA TYR A 737 -6.31 -25.20 17.54
C TYR A 737 -5.80 -23.82 17.97
N ALA A 738 -6.70 -22.90 18.36
CA ALA A 738 -6.28 -21.65 18.99
C ALA A 738 -5.72 -21.89 20.40
N PHE A 739 -6.33 -22.83 21.11
CA PHE A 739 -5.92 -23.27 22.44
C PHE A 739 -5.81 -24.79 22.50
N VAL A 740 -4.70 -25.26 23.06
CA VAL A 740 -4.53 -26.65 23.51
C VAL A 740 -4.30 -26.62 25.02
N ARG A 741 -5.32 -26.99 25.78
CA ARG A 741 -5.32 -26.90 27.25
C ARG A 741 -5.19 -28.28 27.87
N LEU A 742 -4.45 -28.33 28.98
CA LEU A 742 -4.45 -29.46 29.89
C LEU A 742 -5.16 -29.06 31.17
N PHE A 743 -6.29 -29.69 31.46
CA PHE A 743 -6.97 -29.56 32.74
C PHE A 743 -6.65 -30.76 33.62
N ILE A 744 -6.49 -30.53 34.93
CA ILE A 744 -6.17 -31.58 35.90
C ILE A 744 -7.17 -31.49 37.06
N GLY A 745 -7.80 -32.61 37.38
CA GLY A 745 -8.72 -32.80 38.48
C GLY A 745 -8.03 -33.21 39.78
N ILE A 746 -8.85 -33.29 40.81
CA ILE A 746 -8.49 -33.82 42.12
C ILE A 746 -9.33 -35.07 42.39
N LYS A 747 -9.06 -35.75 43.49
CA LYS A 747 -10.00 -36.74 44.02
C LYS A 747 -11.26 -36.03 44.53
N GLN A 748 -12.28 -35.96 43.69
CA GLN A 748 -13.56 -35.33 44.04
C GLN A 748 -14.23 -36.05 45.23
N PRO A 749 -15.00 -35.33 46.07
CA PRO A 749 -15.85 -35.92 47.11
C PRO A 749 -17.01 -36.73 46.49
N ASP A 750 -17.96 -37.16 47.31
CA ASP A 750 -19.14 -37.89 46.81
C ASP A 750 -19.93 -37.06 45.77
N PRO A 751 -20.58 -37.71 44.79
CA PRO A 751 -21.46 -37.05 43.81
C PRO A 751 -22.47 -36.10 44.46
N GLY A 752 -22.68 -34.96 43.82
CA GLY A 752 -23.45 -33.80 44.31
C GLY A 752 -22.60 -32.75 45.04
N ILE A 753 -21.43 -33.10 45.58
CA ILE A 753 -20.62 -32.19 46.42
C ILE A 753 -19.33 -31.74 45.70
N GLY A 754 -19.09 -32.22 44.48
CA GLY A 754 -17.88 -31.89 43.72
C GLY A 754 -17.73 -30.39 43.49
N ARG A 755 -16.47 -29.92 43.47
CA ARG A 755 -16.13 -28.50 43.29
C ARG A 755 -15.00 -28.35 42.30
N GLY A 756 -15.13 -27.38 41.40
CA GLY A 756 -14.17 -27.14 40.33
C GLY A 756 -14.86 -26.65 39.07
N TRP A 757 -14.10 -26.59 37.98
CA TRP A 757 -14.63 -26.29 36.66
C TRP A 757 -15.24 -27.56 36.04
N PRO A 758 -16.53 -27.57 35.68
CA PRO A 758 -17.14 -28.72 35.01
C PRO A 758 -16.86 -28.69 33.51
N ILE A 759 -16.30 -29.77 32.97
CA ILE A 759 -16.17 -29.97 31.53
C ILE A 759 -17.20 -31.02 31.10
N GLN A 760 -18.18 -30.60 30.30
CA GLN A 760 -19.24 -31.46 29.82
C GLN A 760 -18.71 -32.51 28.85
N ALA A 761 -19.04 -33.77 29.13
CA ALA A 761 -18.80 -34.91 28.26
C ALA A 761 -20.08 -35.26 27.47
N PRO A 762 -19.96 -35.97 26.33
CA PRO A 762 -21.13 -36.51 25.63
C PRO A 762 -22.00 -37.34 26.58
N ALA A 763 -23.31 -37.35 26.32
CA ALA A 763 -24.23 -38.17 27.10
C ALA A 763 -23.86 -39.66 26.99
N ASP A 764 -24.03 -40.39 28.08
CA ASP A 764 -23.80 -41.83 28.10
C ASP A 764 -24.84 -42.61 27.26
N VAL A 765 -24.69 -43.94 27.20
CA VAL A 765 -25.63 -44.84 26.49
C VAL A 765 -27.07 -44.78 27.03
N THR A 766 -27.26 -44.24 28.23
CA THR A 766 -28.56 -44.03 28.87
C THR A 766 -29.12 -42.62 28.68
N GLY A 767 -28.37 -41.73 28.03
CA GLY A 767 -28.77 -40.36 27.71
C GLY A 767 -28.52 -39.35 28.84
N TRP A 768 -27.83 -39.72 29.92
CA TRP A 768 -27.52 -38.78 31.00
C TRP A 768 -26.33 -37.92 30.65
N ALA A 769 -26.44 -36.62 30.88
CA ALA A 769 -25.32 -35.70 30.77
C ALA A 769 -24.23 -36.07 31.79
N GLN A 770 -23.00 -36.19 31.29
CA GLN A 770 -21.81 -36.47 32.09
C GLN A 770 -20.88 -35.26 32.11
N HIS A 771 -20.05 -35.16 33.13
CA HIS A 771 -18.99 -34.16 33.19
C HIS A 771 -17.79 -34.68 33.99
N GLU A 772 -16.61 -34.16 33.71
CA GLU A 772 -15.42 -34.26 34.57
C GLU A 772 -15.25 -32.92 35.31
N ILE A 773 -14.93 -32.96 36.60
CA ILE A 773 -14.67 -31.74 37.38
C ILE A 773 -13.17 -31.59 37.57
N VAL A 774 -12.64 -30.50 37.02
CA VAL A 774 -11.20 -30.18 37.04
C VAL A 774 -10.93 -28.98 37.93
N ASN A 775 -9.71 -28.89 38.48
CA ASN A 775 -9.35 -27.87 39.49
C ASN A 775 -8.09 -27.11 39.15
N TYR A 776 -7.34 -27.59 38.17
CA TYR A 776 -6.11 -27.00 37.69
C TYR A 776 -6.15 -26.90 36.17
N LEU A 777 -5.49 -25.87 35.64
CA LEU A 777 -5.38 -25.60 34.21
C LEU A 777 -3.91 -25.30 33.90
N VAL A 778 -3.38 -25.95 32.88
CA VAL A 778 -2.18 -25.53 32.16
C VAL A 778 -2.62 -24.97 30.82
N GLU A 779 -2.30 -23.70 30.60
CA GLU A 779 -2.59 -22.99 29.36
C GLU A 779 -1.38 -22.16 28.95
N GLY A 780 -1.10 -22.18 27.65
CA GLY A 780 -0.07 -21.37 27.04
C GLY A 780 0.58 -22.06 25.84
N ASN A 781 1.87 -21.78 25.66
CA ASN A 781 2.70 -22.27 24.58
C ASN A 781 4.14 -22.52 25.07
N ASP A 782 5.04 -22.81 24.13
CA ASP A 782 6.43 -23.17 24.40
C ASP A 782 7.26 -22.02 25.03
N PHE A 783 6.73 -20.79 25.03
CA PHE A 783 7.35 -19.61 25.63
C PHE A 783 6.72 -19.22 26.97
N TYR A 784 5.39 -19.15 27.01
CA TYR A 784 4.64 -18.77 28.19
C TYR A 784 3.60 -19.84 28.47
N SER A 785 3.73 -20.55 29.59
CA SER A 785 2.78 -21.59 30.00
C SER A 785 2.54 -21.54 31.50
N GLY A 786 1.35 -21.05 31.86
CA GLY A 786 0.96 -20.86 33.26
C GLY A 786 0.31 -22.11 33.83
N LEU A 787 0.55 -22.35 35.12
CA LEU A 787 -0.21 -23.30 35.93
C LEU A 787 -1.18 -22.52 36.81
N TYR A 788 -2.46 -22.82 36.69
CA TYR A 788 -3.53 -22.12 37.38
C TYR A 788 -4.34 -23.06 38.25
N LYS A 789 -4.90 -22.52 39.34
CA LYS A 789 -5.90 -23.18 40.18
C LYS A 789 -7.26 -22.50 40.01
N TYR A 790 -8.31 -23.29 39.90
CA TYR A 790 -9.68 -22.80 39.84
C TYR A 790 -10.04 -22.09 41.15
N THR A 791 -10.60 -20.88 41.05
CA THR A 791 -11.00 -20.06 42.21
C THR A 791 -12.49 -19.73 42.23
N GLY A 792 -13.25 -20.20 41.25
CA GLY A 792 -14.68 -20.01 41.19
C GLY A 792 -15.45 -20.80 42.25
N ALA A 793 -16.72 -20.42 42.44
CA ALA A 793 -17.58 -20.97 43.49
C ALA A 793 -18.45 -22.15 43.03
N TRP A 794 -18.25 -22.66 41.81
CA TRP A 794 -19.11 -23.70 41.25
C TRP A 794 -19.01 -25.03 42.02
N TYR A 795 -20.16 -25.69 42.17
CA TYR A 795 -20.29 -27.01 42.78
C TYR A 795 -21.42 -27.80 42.10
N GLU A 796 -21.33 -29.12 42.12
CA GLU A 796 -22.07 -30.02 41.22
C GLU A 796 -23.61 -29.91 41.24
N THR A 797 -24.23 -29.59 42.38
CA THR A 797 -25.69 -29.39 42.44
C THR A 797 -26.15 -27.98 42.05
N THR A 798 -25.23 -27.05 41.76
CA THR A 798 -25.62 -25.68 41.44
C THR A 798 -26.26 -25.61 40.06
N THR A 799 -27.32 -24.80 39.92
CA THR A 799 -27.95 -24.51 38.62
C THR A 799 -27.31 -23.30 37.93
N ALA A 800 -26.39 -22.61 38.61
CA ALA A 800 -25.63 -21.52 38.03
C ALA A 800 -24.53 -22.06 37.10
N ASN A 801 -24.20 -21.29 36.07
CA ASN A 801 -23.03 -21.59 35.26
C ASN A 801 -21.76 -21.42 36.10
N ALA A 802 -20.72 -22.18 35.75
CA ALA A 802 -19.41 -22.00 36.36
C ALA A 802 -18.76 -20.71 35.85
N ASP A 803 -18.20 -19.92 36.76
CA ASP A 803 -17.43 -18.73 36.41
C ASP A 803 -16.03 -19.14 35.97
N TRP A 804 -15.58 -18.71 34.79
CA TRP A 804 -14.22 -18.97 34.30
C TRP A 804 -13.22 -18.11 35.08
N THR A 805 -12.81 -18.62 36.24
CA THR A 805 -11.98 -17.88 37.21
C THR A 805 -10.82 -18.77 37.66
N TRP A 806 -9.62 -18.30 37.37
CA TRP A 806 -8.38 -19.05 37.53
C TRP A 806 -7.32 -18.13 38.13
N SER A 807 -6.56 -18.63 39.11
CA SER A 807 -5.45 -17.90 39.70
C SER A 807 -4.15 -18.61 39.45
N SER A 808 -3.15 -17.89 38.95
CA SER A 808 -1.82 -18.45 38.70
C SER A 808 -1.20 -18.92 40.01
N ILE A 809 -0.67 -20.14 40.00
CA ILE A 809 0.06 -20.75 41.12
C ILE A 809 1.50 -21.12 40.74
N GLY A 810 1.92 -20.81 39.50
CA GLY A 810 3.25 -21.08 39.00
C GLY A 810 3.28 -21.27 37.48
N VAL A 811 4.33 -21.95 37.03
CA VAL A 811 4.60 -22.25 35.61
C VAL A 811 4.64 -23.77 35.45
N ALA A 812 4.05 -24.28 34.36
CA ALA A 812 4.20 -25.66 33.92
C ALA A 812 4.67 -25.62 32.47
N SER A 813 5.87 -26.13 32.16
CA SER A 813 6.40 -25.98 30.80
C SER A 813 5.59 -26.80 29.81
N GLN A 814 5.37 -26.22 28.64
CA GLN A 814 4.75 -26.86 27.49
C GLN A 814 5.77 -26.88 26.35
N SER A 815 5.73 -27.92 25.51
CA SER A 815 6.53 -28.00 24.29
C SER A 815 5.77 -28.75 23.22
N GLN A 816 6.02 -28.43 21.95
CA GLN A 816 5.48 -29.15 20.81
C GLN A 816 6.60 -29.70 19.91
N ASN A 817 6.51 -30.99 19.54
CA ASN A 817 7.36 -31.59 18.52
C ASN A 817 6.50 -32.37 17.52
N GLY A 818 6.36 -31.85 16.30
CA GLY A 818 5.37 -32.34 15.35
C GLY A 818 3.96 -32.19 15.92
N TYR A 819 3.19 -33.28 15.96
CA TYR A 819 1.86 -33.28 16.61
C TYR A 819 1.92 -33.42 18.12
N THR A 820 3.04 -33.87 18.69
CA THR A 820 3.09 -34.25 20.10
C THR A 820 3.30 -33.03 20.98
N TYR A 821 2.25 -32.67 21.71
CA TYR A 821 2.31 -31.74 22.83
C TYR A 821 2.80 -32.48 24.07
N THR A 822 3.70 -31.84 24.83
CA THR A 822 4.21 -32.33 26.09
C THR A 822 4.10 -31.25 27.16
N TRP A 823 3.41 -31.55 28.26
CA TRP A 823 3.33 -30.68 29.44
C TRP A 823 4.12 -31.30 30.58
N SER A 824 4.99 -30.52 31.21
CA SER A 824 5.71 -30.90 32.43
C SER A 824 5.18 -30.10 33.61
N VAL A 825 4.34 -30.75 34.42
CA VAL A 825 3.54 -30.09 35.45
C VAL A 825 4.08 -30.42 36.84
N PRO A 826 4.51 -29.41 37.62
CA PRO A 826 4.86 -29.62 39.03
C PRO A 826 3.58 -29.70 39.87
N LEU A 827 3.32 -30.86 40.49
CA LEU A 827 2.19 -31.10 41.38
C LEU A 827 2.53 -30.96 42.87
N ALA A 828 3.79 -30.65 43.21
CA ALA A 828 4.22 -30.45 44.59
C ALA A 828 3.34 -29.38 45.29
N GLY A 829 2.78 -29.74 46.45
CA GLY A 829 1.92 -28.84 47.22
C GLY A 829 0.49 -28.66 46.67
N THR A 830 0.10 -29.43 45.65
CA THR A 830 -1.28 -29.48 45.12
C THR A 830 -2.01 -30.75 45.60
N ASP A 831 -3.33 -30.77 45.45
CA ASP A 831 -4.19 -31.95 45.62
C ASP A 831 -4.57 -32.61 44.29
N ALA A 832 -3.89 -32.21 43.20
CA ALA A 832 -4.10 -32.73 41.85
C ALA A 832 -3.79 -34.23 41.77
N VAL A 833 -4.59 -34.95 40.98
CA VAL A 833 -4.41 -36.39 40.73
C VAL A 833 -3.98 -36.58 39.28
N ALA A 834 -2.83 -37.19 39.06
CA ALA A 834 -2.22 -37.29 37.73
C ALA A 834 -3.08 -38.04 36.69
N SER A 835 -3.95 -38.95 37.14
CA SER A 835 -4.88 -39.69 36.28
C SER A 835 -6.22 -38.99 36.04
N GLU A 836 -6.50 -37.89 36.74
CA GLU A 836 -7.72 -37.10 36.58
C GLU A 836 -7.38 -35.91 35.70
N TYR A 837 -7.53 -36.03 34.38
CA TYR A 837 -7.19 -34.94 33.47
C TYR A 837 -7.99 -34.97 32.17
N VAL A 838 -8.10 -33.79 31.57
CA VAL A 838 -8.74 -33.56 30.28
C VAL A 838 -7.78 -32.79 29.39
N ILE A 839 -7.60 -33.26 28.15
CA ILE A 839 -6.93 -32.48 27.11
C ILE A 839 -7.99 -31.90 26.19
N GLN A 840 -7.95 -30.58 26.00
CA GLN A 840 -8.91 -29.85 25.19
C GLN A 840 -8.22 -29.12 24.04
N GLY A 841 -8.73 -29.31 22.82
CA GLY A 841 -8.48 -28.41 21.69
C GLY A 841 -9.70 -27.51 21.46
N GLN A 842 -9.49 -26.20 21.32
CA GLN A 842 -10.55 -25.23 21.02
C GLN A 842 -10.06 -24.14 20.05
N GLY A 843 -10.92 -23.71 19.12
CA GLY A 843 -10.60 -22.68 18.11
C GLY A 843 -10.05 -23.28 16.82
N TYR A 844 -10.36 -22.69 15.66
CA TYR A 844 -9.95 -23.14 14.30
C TYR A 844 -10.37 -24.56 13.89
N ALA A 845 -10.82 -25.40 14.81
CA ALA A 845 -11.49 -26.68 14.59
C ALA A 845 -12.55 -26.93 15.68
N PRO A 846 -13.51 -27.85 15.46
CA PRO A 846 -14.49 -28.22 16.46
C PRO A 846 -13.85 -28.60 17.79
N ILE A 847 -14.44 -28.12 18.89
CA ILE A 847 -13.96 -28.39 20.24
C ILE A 847 -13.83 -29.89 20.46
N LYS A 848 -12.67 -30.31 20.97
CA LYS A 848 -12.39 -31.72 21.27
C LYS A 848 -11.88 -31.84 22.69
N ASN A 849 -12.63 -32.52 23.53
CA ASN A 849 -12.21 -32.93 24.87
C ASN A 849 -11.84 -34.42 24.85
N VAL A 850 -10.68 -34.76 25.39
CA VAL A 850 -10.28 -36.15 25.68
C VAL A 850 -10.23 -36.31 27.19
N PHE A 851 -11.25 -36.99 27.73
CA PHE A 851 -11.41 -37.25 29.16
C PHE A 851 -10.63 -38.50 29.55
N MET A 852 -9.75 -38.37 30.54
CA MET A 852 -8.96 -39.47 31.09
C MET A 852 -9.29 -39.75 32.57
N GLY A 853 -9.98 -38.81 33.22
CA GLY A 853 -10.43 -38.93 34.60
C GLY A 853 -11.82 -39.53 34.77
N THR A 854 -12.36 -39.33 35.96
CA THR A 854 -13.63 -39.89 36.41
C THR A 854 -14.80 -39.01 35.94
N LEU A 855 -15.62 -39.54 35.04
CA LEU A 855 -16.89 -38.91 34.64
C LEU A 855 -17.97 -39.09 35.72
N ARG A 856 -18.76 -38.03 35.93
CA ARG A 856 -19.81 -37.94 36.96
C ARG A 856 -21.14 -37.55 36.30
N HIS A 857 -22.27 -37.97 36.90
CA HIS A 857 -23.61 -37.73 36.36
C HIS A 857 -24.31 -36.61 37.11
N TYR A 858 -25.06 -35.78 36.38
CA TYR A 858 -25.97 -34.80 37.01
C TYR A 858 -27.13 -35.46 37.80
N GLY A 859 -27.38 -36.76 37.60
CA GLY A 859 -28.51 -37.50 38.18
C GLY A 859 -28.24 -38.23 39.50
N THR A 860 -27.02 -38.18 40.04
CA THR A 860 -26.72 -38.73 41.38
C THR A 860 -26.93 -37.66 42.45
N ILE A 861 -28.20 -37.40 42.77
CA ILE A 861 -28.65 -36.95 44.08
C ILE A 861 -29.76 -37.89 44.53
#